data_AF-A0A085N646-F1
#
_entry.id   AF-A0A085N646-F1
#
_cell.length_a   1.000
_cell.length_b   1.000
_cell.length_c   1.000
_cell.angle_alpha   90.00
_cell.angle_beta   90.00
_cell.angle_gamma   90.00
#
_symmetry.space_group_name_H-M   'P 1'
#
loop_
_entity.id
_entity.type
_entity.pdbx_description
1 polymer ?
#
loop_
_entity_poly.entity_id
_entity_poly.type
_entity_poly.pdbx_seq_one_letter_code
_entity_poly.pdbx_strand_id
1 'polypeptide(L)'
;MSDSETFHFFPGTIARFRRRELFIKALRFCEGSVELAKLRYRNFSSSVETFREVELALHDDVYVEREQFLLHWMEAIQRKATLEHPTLVHLLICPTERRLNEAPVLLKSLKKSVTYTSFCLVRIRSDLQRSISEVQQEIINMLGHYLFKRDLIDIRPDHLSLELIVSTLERCERNKELLLVVMVEEAHMFPETLLEEFFSLCNALRSRLRIAIIALCASELTSKSLRIRSSPFDRIDVSVCPSASDRDSANILSLKLASSTDLFFKLSAATISYLFDKCSRGQPLSVTDFSRLYLYCMLEHFRCNEATVRCVTASTFDEADRVLQRKPVKRRKNNKLGNREIGSDVQEGFRDACNEYMILHRNFFFGIQVLSTFSKCPLGRRFGSTFKDIYCLVQRPGFVGSKEWREGFLSLIDMDMEEFDNSFQECRQLIENNKPTSDELELAMKEWRQSRTKLTHANEKTPLNKFQGGKVSLRKLQQEIELTRQSASQVQVSLEKKALNSLSAAFSSLLQPPSTLSLYTASYYDDYASLHSILEPSLWRILESRILECSSSDASIIFSLYRSHVHDSLRVSCWFSEFKDRVKHSQGKPMELLLARFYRVLADFEYVGIISPYRRGQQQIMEFVPNLTDNNVSAALRKLTLFSLAVIVVPLGSMFISKRYIFEGIFGISSSHSITMSAVVAVILVHVVLVIFVYSAMNEDSRKTRFIMSSEPCNLASPFFPCKFGGKPAWLNLADIPSYENLKCGQCSAPMTFLLQIYAPVDSVSTAFHRMLYVFLCKNKTCWEPKQSVNNVTVFRSQLPRINDFYPEKQTEPCTPEGSAAVTKVSSLCKRLCEVCGIFAPNFCGKCQSVHYCSKEHQRLHWNVGHKQECSGSKKESCKNVLLFPEYEIVTEVEQFTEESKPERSTEKRMEAYRQYMASIDLNAAKDKSKNYGAEELESMSKEADKDFKRFRARIEQNPEQVIRYQRGGQPLLASQTNPFAIPACEQCGAERLFEFQIMPHLLTYMDLDTVDEFGVDWATVCIYTCSASCDGASQRYLKEYSWKQDYNP
;
A
#
# COMPACT_ATOMS: atom_id res chain seq x y z
N MET A 1 -5.88 -16.85 6.76
CA MET A 1 -5.88 -15.37 6.82
C MET A 1 -6.92 -14.94 5.81
N SER A 2 -8.17 -14.79 6.23
CA SER A 2 -9.33 -14.82 5.32
C SER A 2 -10.61 -14.39 6.03
N ASP A 3 -10.53 -13.35 6.86
CA ASP A 3 -11.68 -12.70 7.51
C ASP A 3 -11.28 -11.28 7.92
N SER A 4 -12.07 -10.28 7.49
CA SER A 4 -11.95 -8.84 7.79
C SER A 4 -10.63 -8.13 7.46
N GLU A 5 -10.67 -7.28 6.43
CA GLU A 5 -9.65 -6.27 6.16
C GLU A 5 -9.70 -5.17 7.24
N THR A 6 -8.85 -5.28 8.27
CA THR A 6 -8.61 -4.21 9.25
C THR A 6 -7.13 -4.20 9.67
N PHE A 7 -6.63 -3.05 10.14
CA PHE A 7 -5.21 -2.85 10.45
C PHE A 7 -4.63 -3.98 11.32
N HIS A 8 -3.60 -4.65 10.80
CA HIS A 8 -2.88 -5.71 11.51
C HIS A 8 -2.02 -5.17 12.65
N PHE A 9 -2.63 -4.96 13.82
CA PHE A 9 -1.89 -4.93 15.10
C PHE A 9 -2.03 -6.24 15.89
N PHE A 10 -3.12 -7.01 15.73
CA PHE A 10 -3.27 -8.31 16.40
C PHE A 10 -3.95 -9.40 15.54
N PRO A 11 -3.21 -10.11 14.67
CA PRO A 11 -3.75 -11.25 13.93
C PRO A 11 -4.04 -12.45 14.87
N GLY A 12 -5.33 -12.67 15.18
CA GLY A 12 -5.85 -13.94 15.71
C GLY A 12 -5.61 -14.27 17.19
N THR A 13 -4.73 -13.56 17.91
CA THR A 13 -4.39 -13.88 19.31
C THR A 13 -5.59 -13.78 20.26
N ILE A 14 -6.32 -12.67 20.24
CA ILE A 14 -7.50 -12.43 21.11
C ILE A 14 -8.61 -13.46 20.83
N ALA A 15 -8.85 -13.79 19.55
CA ALA A 15 -9.84 -14.77 19.13
C ALA A 15 -9.53 -16.20 19.64
N ARG A 16 -8.24 -16.55 19.79
CA ARG A 16 -7.82 -17.82 20.40
C ARG A 16 -8.05 -17.82 21.90
N PHE A 17 -7.75 -16.72 22.61
CA PHE A 17 -7.93 -16.64 24.06
C PHE A 17 -9.39 -16.53 24.54
N ARG A 18 -10.35 -16.21 23.66
CA ARG A 18 -11.78 -16.44 23.92
C ARG A 18 -12.13 -17.93 24.15
N ARG A 19 -11.27 -18.88 23.77
CA ARG A 19 -11.47 -20.30 24.08
C ARG A 19 -10.97 -20.59 25.50
N ARG A 20 -11.92 -20.73 26.44
CA ARG A 20 -11.73 -21.14 27.86
C ARG A 20 -10.57 -22.09 28.09
N GLU A 21 -10.47 -23.16 27.31
CA GLU A 21 -9.44 -24.19 27.45
C GLU A 21 -8.02 -23.69 27.15
N LEU A 22 -7.85 -22.83 26.14
CA LEU A 22 -6.54 -22.28 25.76
C LEU A 22 -6.06 -21.25 26.80
N PHE A 23 -6.96 -20.40 27.29
CA PHE A 23 -6.66 -19.44 28.36
C PHE A 23 -6.26 -20.16 29.67
N ILE A 24 -7.06 -21.13 30.11
CA ILE A 24 -6.73 -21.95 31.29
C ILE A 24 -5.43 -22.75 31.07
N LYS A 25 -5.20 -23.32 29.87
CA LYS A 25 -3.97 -24.08 29.57
C LYS A 25 -2.72 -23.21 29.62
N ALA A 26 -2.78 -21.94 29.21
CA ALA A 26 -1.68 -21.00 29.36
C ALA A 26 -1.39 -20.70 30.84
N LEU A 27 -2.44 -20.37 31.62
CA LEU A 27 -2.30 -19.99 33.03
C LEU A 27 -1.89 -21.14 33.97
N ARG A 28 -2.16 -22.39 33.62
CA ARG A 28 -1.75 -23.58 34.40
C ARG A 28 -0.27 -23.63 34.76
N PHE A 29 0.60 -23.06 33.92
CA PHE A 29 2.05 -23.04 34.15
C PHE A 29 2.50 -21.94 35.11
N CYS A 30 1.65 -20.95 35.40
CA CYS A 30 1.95 -19.85 36.33
C CYS A 30 1.29 -20.07 37.70
N GLU A 31 -0.03 -20.30 37.72
CA GLU A 31 -0.83 -20.20 38.95
C GLU A 31 -0.71 -21.39 39.91
N GLY A 32 -0.19 -22.54 39.45
CA GLY A 32 -0.17 -23.82 40.17
C GLY A 32 -1.54 -24.45 40.47
N SER A 33 -2.65 -23.69 40.42
CA SER A 33 -4.01 -24.15 40.73
C SER A 33 -4.97 -23.97 39.55
N VAL A 34 -5.45 -25.09 39.00
CA VAL A 34 -6.44 -25.12 37.90
C VAL A 34 -7.76 -24.44 38.28
N GLU A 35 -8.07 -24.36 39.57
CA GLU A 35 -9.29 -23.72 40.09
C GLU A 35 -9.19 -22.19 40.09
N LEU A 36 -8.01 -21.64 40.41
CA LEU A 36 -7.77 -20.19 40.35
C LEU A 36 -7.77 -19.71 38.89
N ALA A 37 -7.15 -20.48 37.97
CA ALA A 37 -7.19 -20.20 36.53
C ALA A 37 -8.61 -20.29 35.94
N LYS A 38 -9.47 -21.17 36.47
CA LYS A 38 -10.90 -21.23 36.09
C LYS A 38 -11.66 -19.98 36.56
N LEU A 39 -11.45 -19.55 37.81
CA LEU A 39 -12.08 -18.35 38.36
C LEU A 39 -11.60 -17.09 37.64
N ARG A 40 -10.30 -16.96 37.39
CA ARG A 40 -9.71 -15.83 36.65
C ARG A 40 -10.29 -15.70 35.24
N TYR A 41 -10.47 -16.80 34.52
CA TYR A 41 -11.18 -16.80 33.24
C TYR A 41 -12.64 -16.37 33.37
N ARG A 42 -13.35 -16.78 34.43
CA ARG A 42 -14.75 -16.39 34.66
C ARG A 42 -14.88 -14.90 34.96
N ASN A 43 -14.01 -14.36 35.82
CA ASN A 43 -13.91 -12.93 36.10
C ASN A 43 -13.61 -12.13 34.82
N PHE A 44 -12.68 -12.61 33.98
CA PHE A 44 -12.39 -12.00 32.69
C PHE A 44 -13.60 -12.02 31.75
N SER A 45 -14.28 -13.16 31.60
CA SER A 45 -15.48 -13.27 30.75
C SER A 45 -16.57 -12.29 31.19
N SER A 46 -16.91 -12.28 32.48
CA SER A 46 -17.92 -11.35 32.99
C SER A 46 -17.48 -9.88 32.91
N SER A 47 -16.19 -9.58 33.11
CA SER A 47 -15.65 -8.22 32.90
C SER A 47 -15.77 -7.76 31.43
N VAL A 48 -15.61 -8.68 30.47
CA VAL A 48 -15.85 -8.42 29.05
C VAL A 48 -17.35 -8.27 28.75
N GLU A 49 -18.22 -9.04 29.42
CA GLU A 49 -19.68 -8.92 29.29
C GLU A 49 -20.16 -7.55 29.80
N THR A 50 -19.81 -7.15 31.03
CA THR A 50 -20.13 -5.82 31.59
C THR A 50 -19.50 -4.67 30.80
N PHE A 51 -18.29 -4.85 30.24
CA PHE A 51 -17.73 -3.88 29.28
C PHE A 51 -18.64 -3.70 28.06
N ARG A 52 -19.20 -4.79 27.50
CA ARG A 52 -20.10 -4.71 26.34
C ARG A 52 -21.45 -4.09 26.70
N GLU A 53 -21.95 -4.27 27.92
CA GLU A 53 -23.14 -3.57 28.40
C GLU A 53 -22.91 -2.05 28.47
N VAL A 54 -21.76 -1.61 28.99
CA VAL A 54 -21.37 -0.18 29.02
C VAL A 54 -21.12 0.39 27.62
N GLU A 55 -20.49 -0.39 26.72
CA GLU A 55 -20.26 -0.01 25.32
C GLU A 55 -21.57 0.07 24.52
N LEU A 56 -22.54 -0.81 24.77
CA LEU A 56 -23.89 -0.71 24.18
C LEU A 56 -24.64 0.51 24.74
N ALA A 57 -24.54 0.78 26.04
CA ALA A 57 -25.08 1.99 26.65
C ALA A 57 -24.37 3.29 26.23
N LEU A 58 -23.33 3.24 25.37
CA LEU A 58 -22.85 4.43 24.66
C LEU A 58 -23.74 4.77 23.46
N HIS A 59 -24.33 3.76 22.80
CA HIS A 59 -25.24 3.99 21.67
C HIS A 59 -26.49 4.75 22.11
N ASP A 60 -27.04 4.37 23.27
CA ASP A 60 -28.24 5.00 23.82
C ASP A 60 -28.02 6.47 24.23
N ASP A 61 -26.80 6.84 24.67
CA ASP A 61 -26.43 8.22 25.01
C ASP A 61 -26.05 9.08 23.80
N VAL A 62 -25.35 8.51 22.80
CA VAL A 62 -24.65 9.28 21.74
C VAL A 62 -25.32 9.16 20.38
N TYR A 63 -25.85 7.98 20.04
CA TYR A 63 -26.38 7.70 18.70
C TYR A 63 -27.90 7.75 18.61
N VAL A 64 -28.63 7.88 19.73
CA VAL A 64 -30.10 8.02 19.72
C VAL A 64 -30.56 9.34 19.09
N GLU A 65 -29.90 10.47 19.33
CA GLU A 65 -30.23 11.72 18.62
C GLU A 65 -30.02 11.59 17.10
N ARG A 66 -28.94 10.91 16.70
CA ARG A 66 -28.63 10.57 15.30
C ARG A 66 -29.68 9.63 14.69
N GLU A 67 -30.12 8.60 15.41
CA GLU A 67 -31.18 7.70 14.97
C GLU A 67 -32.52 8.43 14.82
N GLN A 68 -32.90 9.27 15.79
CA GLN A 68 -34.10 10.09 15.72
C GLN A 68 -34.03 11.06 14.53
N PHE A 69 -32.88 11.71 14.30
CA PHE A 69 -32.68 12.56 13.12
C PHE A 69 -32.83 11.78 11.81
N LEU A 70 -32.22 10.60 11.69
CA LEU A 70 -32.33 9.72 10.52
C LEU A 70 -33.78 9.31 10.24
N LEU A 71 -34.54 8.91 11.26
CA LEU A 71 -35.96 8.56 11.15
C LEU A 71 -36.81 9.75 10.71
N HIS A 72 -36.66 10.91 11.36
CA HIS A 72 -37.39 12.13 11.00
C HIS A 72 -37.05 12.61 9.58
N TRP A 73 -35.79 12.46 9.13
CA TRP A 73 -35.36 12.80 7.77
C TRP A 73 -35.98 11.86 6.72
N MET A 74 -35.96 10.54 6.95
CA MET A 74 -36.63 9.55 6.09
C MET A 74 -38.14 9.79 6.01
N GLU A 75 -38.80 10.04 7.14
CA GLU A 75 -40.23 10.35 7.18
C GLU A 75 -40.55 11.68 6.49
N ALA A 76 -39.71 12.71 6.63
CA ALA A 76 -39.90 13.98 5.94
C ALA A 76 -39.87 13.83 4.41
N ILE A 77 -38.99 12.98 3.88
CA ILE A 77 -38.95 12.62 2.44
C ILE A 77 -40.26 11.93 2.03
N GLN A 78 -40.73 10.95 2.81
CA GLN A 78 -41.96 10.22 2.47
C GLN A 78 -43.23 11.09 2.55
N ARG A 79 -43.30 12.02 3.51
CA ARG A 79 -44.41 12.99 3.67
C ARG A 79 -44.40 14.07 2.57
N LYS A 80 -43.24 14.69 2.29
CA LYS A 80 -43.10 15.78 1.30
C LYS A 80 -43.55 15.38 -0.12
N ALA A 81 -43.43 14.10 -0.48
CA ALA A 81 -43.82 13.58 -1.79
C ALA A 81 -45.34 13.68 -2.13
N THR A 82 -46.16 14.29 -1.26
CA THR A 82 -47.57 14.57 -1.51
C THR A 82 -47.84 15.94 -2.15
N LEU A 83 -46.88 16.89 -2.10
CA LEU A 83 -46.99 18.18 -2.79
C LEU A 83 -45.68 18.58 -3.50
N GLU A 84 -45.82 19.00 -4.75
CA GLU A 84 -44.91 19.85 -5.56
C GLU A 84 -43.46 19.39 -5.87
N HIS A 85 -42.84 18.45 -5.15
CA HIS A 85 -41.40 18.11 -5.36
C HIS A 85 -41.08 16.61 -5.68
N PRO A 86 -41.71 15.97 -6.70
CA PRO A 86 -41.55 14.52 -6.94
C PRO A 86 -40.30 14.09 -7.73
N THR A 87 -39.21 14.88 -7.80
CA THR A 87 -38.09 14.62 -8.76
C THR A 87 -36.66 14.87 -8.25
N LEU A 88 -36.42 14.86 -6.94
CA LEU A 88 -35.07 15.00 -6.35
C LEU A 88 -34.59 13.66 -5.76
N VAL A 89 -33.28 13.44 -5.81
CA VAL A 89 -32.62 12.37 -5.02
C VAL A 89 -32.12 13.02 -3.73
N HIS A 90 -32.45 12.47 -2.57
CA HIS A 90 -31.97 13.03 -1.30
C HIS A 90 -30.67 12.33 -0.88
N LEU A 91 -29.62 13.09 -0.60
CA LEU A 91 -28.33 12.60 -0.12
C LEU A 91 -28.07 13.10 1.29
N LEU A 92 -27.96 12.19 2.26
CA LEU A 92 -27.48 12.49 3.60
C LEU A 92 -26.00 12.10 3.71
N ILE A 93 -25.14 13.09 3.93
CA ILE A 93 -23.75 12.85 4.34
C ILE A 93 -23.74 12.63 5.86
N CYS A 94 -23.32 11.45 6.29
CA CYS A 94 -23.22 11.09 7.71
C CYS A 94 -21.74 10.91 8.09
N PRO A 95 -21.18 11.78 8.95
CA PRO A 95 -19.83 11.58 9.49
C PRO A 95 -19.82 10.39 10.46
N THR A 96 -19.01 9.38 10.18
CA THR A 96 -18.85 8.14 10.97
C THR A 96 -17.38 7.87 11.24
N GLU A 97 -17.04 7.06 12.23
CA GLU A 97 -15.65 6.60 12.37
C GLU A 97 -15.20 5.82 11.12
N ARG A 98 -13.91 5.88 10.79
CA ARG A 98 -13.24 5.07 9.75
C ARG A 98 -13.35 3.55 9.93
N ARG A 99 -13.92 3.06 11.04
CA ARG A 99 -13.97 1.63 11.42
C ARG A 99 -15.16 1.23 12.30
N LEU A 100 -16.15 2.10 12.51
CA LEU A 100 -17.31 1.74 13.34
C LEU A 100 -18.18 0.73 12.60
N ASN A 101 -18.65 -0.29 13.33
CA ASN A 101 -19.83 -1.07 12.92
C ASN A 101 -21.13 -0.26 13.11
N GLU A 102 -21.08 1.08 12.95
CA GLU A 102 -22.22 2.00 13.01
C GLU A 102 -23.30 1.55 12.04
N ALA A 103 -22.93 1.22 10.80
CA ALA A 103 -23.83 0.65 9.81
C ALA A 103 -24.64 -0.54 10.38
N PRO A 104 -24.04 -1.68 10.79
CA PRO A 104 -24.77 -2.75 11.47
C PRO A 104 -25.66 -2.34 12.66
N VAL A 105 -25.27 -1.35 13.48
CA VAL A 105 -26.05 -0.94 14.66
C VAL A 105 -27.21 -0.01 14.29
N LEU A 106 -26.95 1.06 13.52
CA LEU A 106 -27.97 1.94 12.96
C LEU A 106 -29.00 1.13 12.15
N LEU A 107 -28.56 0.16 11.33
CA LEU A 107 -29.46 -0.74 10.62
C LEU A 107 -30.28 -1.66 11.53
N LYS A 108 -29.72 -2.08 12.68
CA LYS A 108 -30.44 -2.90 13.67
C LYS A 108 -31.54 -2.09 14.36
N SER A 109 -31.28 -0.81 14.63
CA SER A 109 -32.27 0.07 15.28
C SER A 109 -33.30 0.60 14.29
N LEU A 110 -32.93 1.06 13.08
CA LEU A 110 -33.87 1.40 12.00
C LEU A 110 -34.85 0.25 11.70
N LYS A 111 -34.37 -1.02 11.73
CA LYS A 111 -35.22 -2.22 11.56
C LYS A 111 -36.12 -2.56 12.75
N LYS A 112 -35.91 -1.96 13.93
CA LYS A 112 -36.81 -2.04 15.09
C LYS A 112 -37.81 -0.88 15.10
N SER A 113 -37.28 0.33 14.93
CA SER A 113 -37.99 1.60 15.12
C SER A 113 -39.01 1.84 14.01
N VAL A 114 -38.74 1.39 12.77
CA VAL A 114 -39.72 1.45 11.68
C VAL A 114 -40.74 0.32 11.79
N THR A 115 -41.87 0.60 12.44
CA THR A 115 -43.10 -0.21 12.38
C THR A 115 -44.10 0.27 11.33
N TYR A 116 -43.91 1.47 10.77
CA TYR A 116 -44.96 2.18 10.02
C TYR A 116 -44.61 2.63 8.59
N THR A 117 -43.34 2.62 8.16
CA THR A 117 -42.97 3.10 6.81
C THR A 117 -42.55 1.97 5.86
N SER A 118 -42.94 2.11 4.59
CA SER A 118 -42.51 1.20 3.53
C SER A 118 -41.16 1.66 2.97
N PHE A 119 -40.08 0.98 3.34
CA PHE A 119 -38.75 1.21 2.77
C PHE A 119 -38.07 -0.10 2.37
N CYS A 120 -37.23 -0.04 1.35
CA CYS A 120 -36.29 -1.09 0.98
C CYS A 120 -34.88 -0.58 1.25
N LEU A 121 -34.03 -1.39 1.87
CA LEU A 121 -32.66 -1.03 2.22
C LEU A 121 -31.66 -1.79 1.34
N VAL A 122 -30.75 -1.06 0.71
CA VAL A 122 -29.59 -1.60 0.00
C VAL A 122 -28.31 -1.18 0.75
N ARG A 123 -27.32 -2.08 0.82
CA ARG A 123 -25.98 -1.79 1.38
C ARG A 123 -24.94 -1.89 0.28
N ILE A 124 -24.11 -0.87 0.13
CA ILE A 124 -23.02 -0.82 -0.85
C ILE A 124 -21.71 -0.62 -0.09
N ARG A 125 -20.69 -1.45 -0.36
CA ARG A 125 -19.40 -1.48 0.34
C ARG A 125 -18.24 -1.65 -0.64
N SER A 126 -17.16 -0.88 -0.47
CA SER A 126 -16.05 -0.79 -1.44
C SER A 126 -15.17 -2.04 -1.55
N ASP A 127 -15.26 -2.96 -0.58
CA ASP A 127 -14.59 -4.27 -0.65
C ASP A 127 -15.30 -5.22 -1.64
N LEU A 128 -16.64 -5.18 -1.67
CA LEU A 128 -17.52 -6.01 -2.50
C LEU A 128 -17.82 -5.43 -3.88
N GLN A 129 -18.36 -4.21 -3.95
CA GLN A 129 -18.82 -3.61 -5.19
C GLN A 129 -17.76 -2.71 -5.80
N ARG A 130 -17.21 -3.11 -6.96
CA ARG A 130 -16.10 -2.45 -7.67
C ARG A 130 -16.51 -1.93 -9.05
N SER A 131 -17.74 -2.21 -9.48
CA SER A 131 -18.34 -1.80 -10.74
C SER A 131 -19.82 -1.44 -10.58
N ILE A 132 -20.34 -0.59 -11.48
CA ILE A 132 -21.76 -0.19 -11.46
C ILE A 132 -22.71 -1.38 -11.67
N SER A 133 -22.27 -2.42 -12.38
CA SER A 133 -23.03 -3.66 -12.60
C SER A 133 -23.27 -4.44 -11.30
N GLU A 134 -22.27 -4.50 -10.41
CA GLU A 134 -22.40 -5.15 -9.09
C GLU A 134 -23.31 -4.34 -8.16
N VAL A 135 -23.25 -3.00 -8.24
CA VAL A 135 -24.16 -2.10 -7.53
C VAL A 135 -25.60 -2.29 -8.03
N GLN A 136 -25.82 -2.35 -9.35
CA GLN A 136 -27.12 -2.64 -9.94
C GLN A 136 -27.65 -4.02 -9.51
N GLN A 137 -26.80 -5.05 -9.50
CA GLN A 137 -27.21 -6.39 -9.07
C GLN A 137 -27.60 -6.42 -7.59
N GLU A 138 -26.91 -5.70 -6.70
CA GLU A 138 -27.29 -5.64 -5.28
C GLU A 138 -28.64 -4.90 -5.08
N ILE A 139 -28.90 -3.85 -5.86
CA ILE A 139 -30.21 -3.16 -5.89
C ILE A 139 -31.31 -4.11 -6.40
N ILE A 140 -31.05 -4.86 -7.48
CA ILE A 140 -31.94 -5.89 -8.04
C ILE A 140 -32.25 -6.97 -6.99
N ASN A 141 -31.22 -7.51 -6.33
CA ASN A 141 -31.35 -8.55 -5.32
C ASN A 141 -32.24 -8.10 -4.15
N MET A 142 -32.01 -6.90 -3.63
CA MET A 142 -32.73 -6.39 -2.46
C MET A 142 -34.15 -5.94 -2.77
N LEU A 143 -34.40 -5.32 -3.93
CA LEU A 143 -35.77 -5.02 -4.39
C LEU A 143 -36.54 -6.30 -4.78
N GLY A 144 -35.87 -7.28 -5.39
CA GLY A 144 -36.46 -8.58 -5.70
C GLY A 144 -36.88 -9.34 -4.43
N HIS A 145 -36.02 -9.40 -3.41
CA HIS A 145 -36.39 -9.94 -2.10
C HIS A 145 -37.53 -9.16 -1.43
N TYR A 146 -37.60 -7.84 -1.61
CA TYR A 146 -38.70 -7.02 -1.08
C TYR A 146 -40.05 -7.34 -1.74
N LEU A 147 -40.07 -7.52 -3.07
CA LEU A 147 -41.25 -7.91 -3.84
C LEU A 147 -41.68 -9.36 -3.55
N PHE A 148 -40.73 -10.29 -3.50
CA PHE A 148 -40.98 -11.69 -3.13
C PHE A 148 -41.58 -11.81 -1.73
N LYS A 149 -41.05 -11.08 -0.74
CA LYS A 149 -41.58 -11.07 0.64
C LYS A 149 -42.98 -10.41 0.77
N ARG A 150 -43.49 -9.78 -0.29
CA ARG A 150 -44.85 -9.20 -0.36
C ARG A 150 -45.79 -10.00 -1.28
N ASP A 151 -45.37 -11.20 -1.71
CA ASP A 151 -46.12 -12.06 -2.64
C ASP A 151 -46.48 -11.36 -3.97
N LEU A 152 -45.58 -10.47 -4.44
CA LEU A 152 -45.76 -9.69 -5.68
C LEU A 152 -45.01 -10.28 -6.89
N ILE A 153 -44.08 -11.22 -6.66
CA ILE A 153 -43.29 -11.92 -7.69
C ILE A 153 -42.99 -13.34 -7.17
N ASP A 154 -43.33 -14.38 -7.95
CA ASP A 154 -43.03 -15.79 -7.64
C ASP A 154 -41.61 -16.25 -8.03
N ILE A 155 -40.90 -15.41 -8.81
CA ILE A 155 -39.61 -15.71 -9.43
C ILE A 155 -38.45 -15.28 -8.51
N ARG A 156 -37.39 -16.10 -8.42
CA ARG A 156 -36.17 -15.76 -7.67
C ARG A 156 -35.44 -14.55 -8.26
N PRO A 157 -34.79 -13.71 -7.43
CA PRO A 157 -34.21 -12.44 -7.89
C PRO A 157 -33.05 -12.59 -8.87
N ASP A 158 -32.35 -13.74 -8.86
CA ASP A 158 -31.10 -14.03 -9.56
C ASP A 158 -31.13 -13.81 -11.09
N HIS A 159 -32.32 -13.67 -11.69
CA HIS A 159 -32.54 -13.50 -13.14
C HIS A 159 -33.45 -12.31 -13.50
N LEU A 160 -33.78 -11.43 -12.55
CA LEU A 160 -34.64 -10.26 -12.81
C LEU A 160 -33.83 -9.06 -13.33
N SER A 161 -34.36 -8.36 -14.34
CA SER A 161 -33.80 -7.06 -14.75
C SER A 161 -34.32 -5.93 -13.86
N LEU A 162 -33.52 -4.89 -13.65
CA LEU A 162 -33.92 -3.70 -12.90
C LEU A 162 -35.20 -3.06 -13.48
N GLU A 163 -35.32 -3.02 -14.80
CA GLU A 163 -36.50 -2.49 -15.50
C GLU A 163 -37.79 -3.27 -15.18
N LEU A 164 -37.72 -4.60 -15.09
CA LEU A 164 -38.86 -5.44 -14.72
C LEU A 164 -39.27 -5.24 -13.25
N ILE A 165 -38.29 -5.04 -12.36
CA ILE A 165 -38.54 -4.73 -10.94
C ILE A 165 -39.20 -3.35 -10.79
N VAL A 166 -38.64 -2.31 -11.43
CA VAL A 166 -39.19 -0.94 -11.34
C VAL A 166 -40.60 -0.87 -11.94
N SER A 167 -40.81 -1.44 -13.12
CA SER A 167 -42.16 -1.47 -13.74
C SER A 167 -43.18 -2.32 -12.98
N THR A 168 -42.75 -3.28 -12.15
CA THR A 168 -43.63 -4.02 -11.22
C THR A 168 -43.97 -3.17 -9.99
N LEU A 169 -43.01 -2.37 -9.49
CA LEU A 169 -43.26 -1.41 -8.40
C LEU A 169 -44.24 -0.30 -8.82
N GLU A 170 -44.05 0.28 -10.01
CA GLU A 170 -44.92 1.35 -10.56
C GLU A 170 -46.40 0.93 -10.69
N ARG A 171 -46.65 -0.34 -11.03
CA ARG A 171 -48.01 -0.91 -11.17
C ARG A 171 -48.74 -1.12 -9.83
N CYS A 172 -48.02 -1.15 -8.70
CA CYS A 172 -48.59 -1.48 -7.41
C CYS A 172 -48.82 -0.19 -6.58
N GLU A 173 -50.07 0.24 -6.42
CA GLU A 173 -50.38 1.50 -5.73
C GLU A 173 -49.85 1.54 -4.28
N ARG A 174 -49.85 0.39 -3.58
CA ARG A 174 -49.29 0.24 -2.22
C ARG A 174 -47.77 0.41 -2.14
N ASN A 175 -47.08 0.48 -3.28
CA ASN A 175 -45.64 0.73 -3.38
C ASN A 175 -45.32 2.15 -3.89
N LYS A 176 -46.32 3.00 -4.20
CA LYS A 176 -46.09 4.43 -4.56
C LYS A 176 -45.45 5.25 -3.43
N GLU A 177 -45.49 4.74 -2.20
CA GLU A 177 -44.89 5.32 -0.99
C GLU A 177 -43.51 4.73 -0.64
N LEU A 178 -43.06 3.71 -1.37
CA LEU A 178 -41.80 3.01 -1.12
C LEU A 178 -40.62 3.96 -1.20
N LEU A 179 -39.83 4.03 -0.13
CA LEU A 179 -38.52 4.67 -0.13
C LEU A 179 -37.42 3.63 -0.38
N LEU A 180 -36.64 3.81 -1.45
CA LEU A 180 -35.39 3.08 -1.65
C LEU A 180 -34.28 3.79 -0.89
N VAL A 181 -33.83 3.19 0.22
CA VAL A 181 -32.73 3.68 1.06
C VAL A 181 -31.45 2.95 0.65
N VAL A 182 -30.50 3.68 0.06
CA VAL A 182 -29.21 3.14 -0.35
C VAL A 182 -28.13 3.65 0.60
N MET A 183 -27.62 2.77 1.45
CA MET A 183 -26.55 3.10 2.39
C MET A 183 -25.19 2.73 1.79
N VAL A 184 -24.35 3.73 1.57
CA VAL A 184 -22.99 3.58 1.05
C VAL A 184 -22.02 3.63 2.23
N GLU A 185 -21.46 2.49 2.58
CA GLU A 185 -20.48 2.34 3.65
C GLU A 185 -19.10 2.74 3.14
N GLU A 186 -18.37 3.55 3.93
CA GLU A 186 -17.05 4.08 3.56
C GLU A 186 -17.05 4.79 2.18
N ALA A 187 -18.02 5.66 1.90
CA ALA A 187 -18.20 6.30 0.58
C ALA A 187 -16.93 6.97 0.02
N HIS A 188 -16.08 7.51 0.90
CA HIS A 188 -14.76 8.08 0.60
C HIS A 188 -13.69 7.11 0.08
N MET A 189 -13.93 5.80 0.13
CA MET A 189 -13.04 4.74 -0.38
C MET A 189 -13.40 4.27 -1.81
N PHE A 190 -14.54 4.71 -2.35
CA PHE A 190 -14.95 4.38 -3.71
C PHE A 190 -14.17 5.19 -4.77
N PRO A 191 -13.90 4.62 -5.96
CA PRO A 191 -13.41 5.39 -7.10
C PRO A 191 -14.39 6.51 -7.49
N GLU A 192 -13.85 7.70 -7.80
CA GLU A 192 -14.63 8.88 -8.20
C GLU A 192 -15.57 8.58 -9.39
N THR A 193 -15.11 7.80 -10.36
CA THR A 193 -15.89 7.37 -11.53
C THR A 193 -17.08 6.48 -11.15
N LEU A 194 -16.89 5.54 -10.22
CA LEU A 194 -17.97 4.65 -9.78
C LEU A 194 -19.02 5.40 -8.94
N LEU A 195 -18.61 6.42 -8.19
CA LEU A 195 -19.54 7.34 -7.54
C LEU A 195 -20.33 8.16 -8.58
N GLU A 196 -19.67 8.73 -9.59
CA GLU A 196 -20.36 9.47 -10.67
C GLU A 196 -21.35 8.58 -11.44
N GLU A 197 -21.00 7.34 -11.76
CA GLU A 197 -21.90 6.34 -12.37
C GLU A 197 -23.08 5.99 -11.45
N PHE A 198 -22.84 5.79 -10.15
CA PHE A 198 -23.87 5.48 -9.17
C PHE A 198 -24.87 6.65 -8.97
N PHE A 199 -24.38 7.88 -8.81
CA PHE A 199 -25.25 9.05 -8.72
C PHE A 199 -26.01 9.29 -10.03
N SER A 200 -25.41 9.01 -11.19
CA SER A 200 -26.09 9.05 -12.50
C SER A 200 -27.24 8.01 -12.58
N LEU A 201 -27.01 6.78 -12.11
CA LEU A 201 -28.03 5.73 -12.02
C LEU A 201 -29.19 6.13 -11.09
N CYS A 202 -28.91 6.62 -9.88
CA CYS A 202 -29.95 7.10 -8.96
C CYS A 202 -30.72 8.29 -9.56
N ASN A 203 -30.02 9.22 -10.22
CA ASN A 203 -30.64 10.35 -10.92
C ASN A 203 -31.56 9.86 -12.06
N ALA A 204 -31.18 8.83 -12.83
CA ALA A 204 -32.03 8.25 -13.87
C ALA A 204 -33.32 7.59 -13.32
N LEU A 205 -33.25 6.97 -12.14
CA LEU A 205 -34.38 6.29 -11.50
C LEU A 205 -35.34 7.21 -10.72
N ARG A 206 -34.93 8.46 -10.43
CA ARG A 206 -35.63 9.39 -9.51
C ARG A 206 -37.09 9.73 -9.86
N SER A 207 -37.50 9.57 -11.12
CA SER A 207 -38.88 9.82 -11.58
C SER A 207 -39.80 8.62 -11.40
N ARG A 208 -39.26 7.46 -11.02
CA ARG A 208 -39.93 6.15 -10.93
C ARG A 208 -39.88 5.57 -9.52
N LEU A 209 -38.78 5.82 -8.80
CA LEU A 209 -38.57 5.45 -7.41
C LEU A 209 -38.20 6.67 -6.56
N ARG A 210 -38.70 6.73 -5.32
CA ARG A 210 -38.22 7.67 -4.30
C ARG A 210 -36.89 7.13 -3.76
N ILE A 211 -35.81 7.91 -3.85
CA ILE A 211 -34.45 7.47 -3.48
C ILE A 211 -33.86 8.38 -2.40
N ALA A 212 -33.44 7.77 -1.31
CA ALA A 212 -32.62 8.37 -0.26
C ALA A 212 -31.27 7.66 -0.18
N ILE A 213 -30.18 8.41 -0.32
CA ILE A 213 -28.81 7.90 -0.23
C ILE A 213 -28.24 8.33 1.12
N ILE A 214 -27.69 7.39 1.88
CA ILE A 214 -26.99 7.66 3.15
C ILE A 214 -25.52 7.32 2.94
N ALA A 215 -24.69 8.35 2.78
CA ALA A 215 -23.25 8.20 2.56
C ALA A 215 -22.49 8.28 3.90
N LEU A 216 -21.91 7.16 4.32
CA LEU A 216 -21.09 7.09 5.54
C LEU A 216 -19.66 7.49 5.21
N CYS A 217 -19.21 8.60 5.77
CA CYS A 217 -17.94 9.25 5.45
C CYS A 217 -17.07 9.38 6.70
N ALA A 218 -15.76 9.17 6.55
CA ALA A 218 -14.81 9.56 7.58
C ALA A 218 -14.91 11.06 7.89
N SER A 219 -14.56 11.45 9.12
CA SER A 219 -14.76 12.79 9.69
C SER A 219 -14.11 13.93 8.87
N GLU A 220 -14.72 15.12 8.94
CA GLU A 220 -14.37 16.39 8.25
C GLU A 220 -14.47 16.41 6.70
N LEU A 221 -15.18 15.44 6.09
CA LEU A 221 -15.46 15.45 4.66
C LEU A 221 -16.74 16.26 4.31
N THR A 222 -16.56 17.53 3.93
CA THR A 222 -17.62 18.38 3.34
C THR A 222 -18.17 17.81 2.02
N SER A 223 -19.25 18.38 1.48
CA SER A 223 -19.79 17.98 0.16
C SER A 223 -18.78 18.06 -0.99
N LYS A 224 -17.79 18.95 -0.92
CA LYS A 224 -16.66 19.02 -1.88
C LYS A 224 -15.75 17.78 -1.83
N SER A 225 -15.78 17.04 -0.72
CA SER A 225 -14.78 16.01 -0.39
C SER A 225 -15.14 14.63 -0.93
N LEU A 226 -16.37 14.42 -1.40
CA LEU A 226 -16.71 13.32 -2.32
C LEU A 226 -16.16 13.58 -3.75
N ARG A 227 -15.56 14.76 -4.00
CA ARG A 227 -14.89 15.19 -5.24
C ARG A 227 -15.76 15.24 -6.52
N ILE A 228 -17.06 15.08 -6.37
CA ILE A 228 -17.99 14.94 -7.49
C ILE A 228 -18.09 16.25 -8.28
N ARG A 229 -18.09 16.14 -9.60
CA ARG A 229 -18.23 17.29 -10.51
C ARG A 229 -19.66 17.84 -10.45
N SER A 230 -19.87 19.09 -10.90
CA SER A 230 -21.14 19.80 -10.69
C SER A 230 -22.33 19.29 -11.51
N SER A 231 -22.10 18.64 -12.66
CA SER A 231 -23.17 18.31 -13.62
C SER A 231 -24.26 17.29 -13.17
N PRO A 232 -24.06 16.38 -12.19
CA PRO A 232 -25.14 15.53 -11.67
C PRO A 232 -25.95 16.18 -10.54
N PHE A 233 -25.46 17.26 -9.92
CA PHE A 233 -25.89 17.69 -8.58
C PHE A 233 -27.04 18.70 -8.54
N ASP A 234 -27.42 19.32 -9.67
CA ASP A 234 -28.57 20.24 -9.77
C ASP A 234 -29.93 19.63 -9.36
N ARG A 235 -29.98 18.31 -9.10
CA ARG A 235 -31.18 17.55 -8.72
C ARG A 235 -30.96 16.63 -7.50
N ILE A 236 -29.90 16.88 -6.73
CA ILE A 236 -29.59 16.14 -5.50
C ILE A 236 -29.73 17.09 -4.30
N ASP A 237 -30.67 16.79 -3.41
CA ASP A 237 -30.88 17.52 -2.15
C ASP A 237 -29.89 17.02 -1.09
N VAL A 238 -28.87 17.81 -0.77
CA VAL A 238 -27.77 17.41 0.11
C VAL A 238 -27.99 17.89 1.54
N SER A 239 -28.31 16.94 2.41
CA SER A 239 -28.35 17.11 3.86
C SER A 239 -27.03 16.64 4.51
N VAL A 240 -26.69 17.18 5.68
CA VAL A 240 -25.58 16.71 6.51
C VAL A 240 -26.14 16.29 7.88
N CYS A 241 -25.82 15.09 8.33
CA CYS A 241 -26.21 14.61 9.64
C CYS A 241 -25.32 15.28 10.72
N PRO A 242 -25.88 15.74 11.85
CA PRO A 242 -25.06 16.11 12.99
C PRO A 242 -24.19 14.92 13.46
N SER A 243 -23.03 15.26 14.02
CA SER A 243 -22.08 14.30 14.57
C SER A 243 -21.60 14.77 15.93
N ALA A 244 -21.84 13.95 16.96
CA ALA A 244 -20.96 13.96 18.13
C ALA A 244 -19.52 13.71 17.66
N SER A 245 -18.52 14.34 18.26
CA SER A 245 -17.14 14.08 17.86
C SER A 245 -16.70 12.71 18.37
N ASP A 246 -15.88 12.01 17.58
CA ASP A 246 -15.26 10.73 17.95
C ASP A 246 -14.55 10.86 19.32
N ARG A 247 -13.94 12.03 19.57
CA ARG A 247 -13.27 12.40 20.83
C ARG A 247 -14.22 12.51 22.02
N ASP A 248 -15.40 13.09 21.85
CA ASP A 248 -16.40 13.21 22.94
C ASP A 248 -17.02 11.85 23.25
N SER A 249 -17.29 11.06 22.21
CA SER A 249 -17.75 9.68 22.33
C SER A 249 -16.74 8.81 23.11
N ALA A 250 -15.43 8.98 22.84
CA ALA A 250 -14.36 8.31 23.58
C ALA A 250 -14.22 8.86 25.02
N ASN A 251 -14.39 10.17 25.22
CA ASN A 251 -14.42 10.77 26.57
C ASN A 251 -15.56 10.17 27.40
N ILE A 252 -16.78 10.13 26.88
CA ILE A 252 -17.98 9.59 27.55
C ILE A 252 -17.78 8.10 27.86
N LEU A 253 -17.32 7.30 26.90
CA LEU A 253 -17.04 5.88 27.14
C LEU A 253 -15.96 5.68 28.21
N SER A 254 -14.88 6.47 28.16
CA SER A 254 -13.81 6.39 29.17
C SER A 254 -14.29 6.79 30.57
N LEU A 255 -15.20 7.78 30.66
CA LEU A 255 -15.86 8.16 31.90
C LEU A 255 -16.75 7.03 32.42
N LYS A 256 -17.68 6.51 31.61
CA LYS A 256 -18.58 5.40 32.02
C LYS A 256 -17.80 4.17 32.48
N LEU A 257 -16.79 3.75 31.71
CA LEU A 257 -15.94 2.61 32.05
C LEU A 257 -15.10 2.85 33.31
N ALA A 258 -14.65 4.07 33.55
CA ALA A 258 -13.88 4.41 34.74
C ALA A 258 -14.78 4.55 35.99
N SER A 259 -15.94 5.19 35.89
CA SER A 259 -16.85 5.40 37.04
C SER A 259 -17.69 4.18 37.41
N SER A 260 -17.94 3.24 36.48
CA SER A 260 -18.71 2.02 36.74
C SER A 260 -18.15 1.23 37.93
N THR A 261 -19.02 0.87 38.87
CA THR A 261 -18.68 0.04 40.04
C THR A 261 -18.72 -1.46 39.75
N ASP A 262 -19.51 -1.89 38.76
CA ASP A 262 -19.71 -3.31 38.44
C ASP A 262 -18.53 -3.93 37.68
N LEU A 263 -17.75 -3.09 37.00
CA LEU A 263 -16.51 -3.45 36.32
C LEU A 263 -15.30 -3.06 37.18
N PHE A 264 -14.80 -3.97 38.04
CA PHE A 264 -13.62 -3.66 38.88
C PHE A 264 -12.34 -3.41 38.05
N PHE A 265 -12.29 -3.86 36.79
CA PHE A 265 -11.16 -3.59 35.91
C PHE A 265 -11.07 -2.10 35.55
N LYS A 266 -9.91 -1.49 35.78
CA LYS A 266 -9.58 -0.09 35.48
C LYS A 266 -8.20 0.01 34.81
N LEU A 267 -7.93 1.16 34.22
CA LEU A 267 -6.62 1.52 33.65
C LEU A 267 -6.03 2.67 34.47
N SER A 268 -4.71 2.70 34.68
CA SER A 268 -4.06 3.84 35.32
C SER A 268 -4.09 5.10 34.45
N ALA A 269 -3.94 6.28 35.06
CA ALA A 269 -3.81 7.56 34.34
C ALA A 269 -2.72 7.56 33.25
N ALA A 270 -1.57 6.90 33.49
CA ALA A 270 -0.53 6.75 32.48
C ALA A 270 -1.02 5.93 31.29
N THR A 271 -1.72 4.82 31.55
CA THR A 271 -2.25 3.92 30.53
C THR A 271 -3.38 4.58 29.73
N ILE A 272 -4.35 5.23 30.38
CA ILE A 272 -5.41 6.00 29.70
C ILE A 272 -4.82 7.13 28.87
N SER A 273 -3.82 7.85 29.38
CA SER A 273 -3.22 8.94 28.61
C SER A 273 -2.54 8.43 27.34
N TYR A 274 -1.81 7.31 27.44
CA TYR A 274 -1.19 6.65 26.30
C TYR A 274 -2.22 6.07 25.31
N LEU A 275 -3.32 5.44 25.76
CA LEU A 275 -4.36 4.96 24.84
C LEU A 275 -5.01 6.10 24.03
N PHE A 276 -5.29 7.23 24.67
CA PHE A 276 -5.83 8.41 23.99
C PHE A 276 -4.82 9.01 22.99
N ASP A 277 -3.53 9.14 23.35
CA ASP A 277 -2.48 9.57 22.41
C ASP A 277 -2.38 8.62 21.21
N LYS A 278 -2.29 7.32 21.50
CA LYS A 278 -2.12 6.23 20.54
C LYS A 278 -3.24 6.21 19.48
N CYS A 279 -4.48 6.46 19.90
CA CYS A 279 -5.64 6.52 19.01
C CYS A 279 -5.88 7.89 18.36
N SER A 280 -5.07 8.92 18.68
CA SER A 280 -5.22 10.31 18.20
C SER A 280 -4.13 10.74 17.20
N ARG A 281 -3.32 9.81 16.68
CA ARG A 281 -2.08 10.12 15.94
C ARG A 281 -2.31 10.72 14.55
N GLY A 282 -2.45 12.05 14.53
CA GLY A 282 -2.71 12.83 13.31
C GLY A 282 -4.13 12.63 12.73
N GLN A 283 -5.04 12.04 13.51
CA GLN A 283 -6.42 11.74 13.13
C GLN A 283 -7.33 11.86 14.37
N PRO A 284 -8.65 12.10 14.20
CA PRO A 284 -9.60 12.12 15.30
C PRO A 284 -9.67 10.76 16.03
N LEU A 285 -10.08 10.83 17.30
CA LEU A 285 -9.94 9.75 18.28
C LEU A 285 -10.99 8.64 18.08
N SER A 286 -10.59 7.56 17.41
CA SER A 286 -11.41 6.34 17.21
C SER A 286 -11.82 5.67 18.54
N VAL A 287 -13.11 5.73 18.89
CA VAL A 287 -13.72 5.00 20.01
C VAL A 287 -13.59 3.50 19.78
N THR A 288 -13.79 3.02 18.54
CA THR A 288 -13.68 1.57 18.25
C THR A 288 -12.28 1.04 18.56
N ASP A 289 -11.24 1.80 18.20
CA ASP A 289 -9.86 1.39 18.48
C ASP A 289 -9.49 1.59 19.96
N PHE A 290 -10.06 2.61 20.64
CA PHE A 290 -10.00 2.70 22.11
C PHE A 290 -10.63 1.49 22.80
N SER A 291 -11.86 1.08 22.41
CA SER A 291 -12.53 -0.14 22.89
C SER A 291 -11.69 -1.40 22.65
N ARG A 292 -11.10 -1.55 21.46
CA ARG A 292 -10.22 -2.67 21.11
C ARG A 292 -8.98 -2.71 22.02
N LEU A 293 -8.34 -1.56 22.28
CA LEU A 293 -7.16 -1.48 23.15
C LEU A 293 -7.50 -1.61 24.64
N TYR A 294 -8.64 -1.11 25.11
CA TYR A 294 -9.12 -1.30 26.47
C TYR A 294 -9.34 -2.80 26.77
N LEU A 295 -9.99 -3.52 25.86
CA LEU A 295 -10.15 -4.97 25.94
C LEU A 295 -8.82 -5.73 25.83
N TYR A 296 -7.84 -5.21 25.10
CA TYR A 296 -6.50 -5.80 25.07
C TYR A 296 -5.77 -5.62 26.41
N CYS A 297 -5.82 -4.42 27.02
CA CYS A 297 -5.28 -4.17 28.36
C CYS A 297 -5.96 -5.08 29.41
N MET A 298 -7.28 -5.27 29.31
CA MET A 298 -8.02 -6.20 30.16
C MET A 298 -7.53 -7.64 29.99
N LEU A 299 -7.38 -8.12 28.75
CA LEU A 299 -6.85 -9.46 28.46
C LEU A 299 -5.44 -9.63 29.03
N GLU A 300 -4.55 -8.65 28.85
CA GLU A 300 -3.17 -8.71 29.36
C GLU A 300 -3.10 -8.69 30.88
N HIS A 301 -3.92 -7.89 31.54
CA HIS A 301 -4.03 -7.88 33.00
C HIS A 301 -4.46 -9.24 33.55
N PHE A 302 -5.58 -9.79 33.06
CA PHE A 302 -6.06 -11.11 33.47
C PHE A 302 -5.13 -12.27 33.01
N ARG A 303 -4.24 -12.05 32.03
CA ARG A 303 -3.22 -13.02 31.60
C ARG A 303 -1.97 -13.01 32.49
N CYS A 304 -1.45 -11.83 32.82
CA CYS A 304 -0.12 -11.67 33.40
C CYS A 304 -0.11 -11.43 34.91
N ASN A 305 -1.23 -11.01 35.52
CA ASN A 305 -1.29 -10.58 36.91
C ASN A 305 -2.15 -11.52 37.78
N GLU A 306 -1.55 -12.09 38.83
CA GLU A 306 -2.22 -13.04 39.72
C GLU A 306 -3.19 -12.44 40.73
N ALA A 307 -3.12 -11.13 40.97
CA ALA A 307 -4.10 -10.44 41.81
C ALA A 307 -5.50 -10.41 41.17
N THR A 308 -5.61 -10.59 39.85
CA THR A 308 -6.88 -10.51 39.09
C THR A 308 -7.92 -11.58 39.42
N VAL A 309 -7.57 -12.61 40.19
CA VAL A 309 -8.54 -13.50 40.84
C VAL A 309 -9.49 -12.73 41.78
N ARG A 310 -9.04 -11.56 42.29
CA ARG A 310 -9.82 -10.61 43.10
C ARG A 310 -10.48 -9.49 42.28
N CYS A 311 -10.19 -9.38 40.98
CA CYS A 311 -10.89 -8.46 40.08
C CYS A 311 -12.18 -9.14 39.64
N VAL A 312 -13.32 -8.65 40.11
CA VAL A 312 -14.61 -9.33 40.02
C VAL A 312 -15.68 -8.43 39.42
N THR A 313 -16.81 -9.02 39.05
CA THR A 313 -18.06 -8.30 38.79
C THR A 313 -19.10 -8.71 39.81
N ALA A 314 -20.25 -8.01 39.86
CA ALA A 314 -21.38 -8.38 40.70
C ALA A 314 -21.81 -9.85 40.51
N SER A 315 -21.65 -10.43 39.31
CA SER A 315 -22.03 -11.82 39.02
C SER A 315 -21.01 -12.88 39.48
N THR A 316 -19.72 -12.52 39.59
CA THR A 316 -18.66 -13.48 40.01
C THR A 316 -18.25 -13.33 41.48
N PHE A 317 -18.66 -12.26 42.14
CA PHE A 317 -18.31 -11.91 43.52
C PHE A 317 -18.43 -13.07 44.52
N ASP A 318 -19.62 -13.68 44.65
CA ASP A 318 -19.83 -14.77 45.63
C ASP A 318 -19.12 -16.08 45.25
N GLU A 319 -18.75 -16.31 43.98
CA GLU A 319 -17.90 -17.45 43.62
C GLU A 319 -16.44 -17.15 43.99
N ALA A 320 -15.97 -15.94 43.74
CA ALA A 320 -14.63 -15.49 44.11
C ALA A 320 -14.42 -15.55 45.63
N ASP A 321 -15.37 -15.05 46.42
CA ASP A 321 -15.31 -15.10 47.89
C ASP A 321 -15.20 -16.56 48.39
N ARG A 322 -16.10 -17.45 47.93
CA ARG A 322 -16.08 -18.88 48.29
C ARG A 322 -14.81 -19.63 47.86
N VAL A 323 -14.15 -19.24 46.77
CA VAL A 323 -12.89 -19.84 46.30
C VAL A 323 -11.68 -19.26 47.03
N LEU A 324 -11.63 -17.94 47.25
CA LEU A 324 -10.52 -17.25 47.91
C LEU A 324 -10.42 -17.61 49.40
N GLN A 325 -11.56 -17.81 50.08
CA GLN A 325 -11.61 -18.36 51.44
C GLN A 325 -10.96 -19.75 51.54
N ARG A 326 -11.10 -20.59 50.49
CA ARG A 326 -10.52 -21.94 50.43
C ARG A 326 -9.06 -21.95 49.97
N LYS A 327 -8.67 -20.98 49.13
CA LYS A 327 -7.35 -20.91 48.47
C LYS A 327 -6.81 -19.46 48.50
N PRO A 328 -6.20 -19.04 49.61
CA PRO A 328 -5.64 -17.71 49.73
C PRO A 328 -4.45 -17.50 48.78
N VAL A 329 -4.59 -16.58 47.85
CA VAL A 329 -3.49 -16.12 46.97
C VAL A 329 -2.46 -15.34 47.81
N LYS A 330 -1.18 -15.72 47.72
CA LYS A 330 -0.09 -15.05 48.44
C LYS A 330 0.08 -13.60 47.95
N ARG A 331 -0.02 -12.60 48.84
CA ARG A 331 0.33 -11.19 48.52
C ARG A 331 1.79 -11.12 48.06
N ARG A 332 2.03 -10.75 46.80
CA ARG A 332 3.39 -10.55 46.25
C ARG A 332 3.92 -9.20 46.74
N LYS A 333 4.97 -9.20 47.59
CA LYS A 333 5.58 -7.97 48.13
C LYS A 333 6.34 -7.20 47.03
N ASN A 334 5.64 -6.33 46.30
CA ASN A 334 6.26 -5.36 45.39
C ASN A 334 6.79 -4.16 46.19
N ASN A 335 8.00 -4.27 46.74
CA ASN A 335 8.72 -3.13 47.33
C ASN A 335 9.08 -2.10 46.24
N LYS A 336 8.18 -1.13 45.97
CA LYS A 336 8.53 0.03 45.13
C LYS A 336 7.72 1.32 45.36
N LEU A 337 7.14 1.53 46.54
CA LEU A 337 6.79 2.88 47.02
C LEU A 337 6.63 2.90 48.56
N GLY A 338 7.38 3.78 49.24
CA GLY A 338 7.17 4.19 50.64
C GLY A 338 7.34 3.13 51.76
N ASN A 339 8.19 3.43 52.76
CA ASN A 339 8.22 2.65 53.99
C ASN A 339 6.94 2.91 54.82
N ARG A 340 5.98 1.99 54.76
CA ARG A 340 5.09 1.67 55.88
C ARG A 340 5.18 0.18 56.16
N GLU A 341 5.79 -0.17 57.28
CA GLU A 341 5.59 -1.48 57.89
C GLU A 341 4.16 -1.51 58.47
N ILE A 342 3.21 -1.88 57.63
CA ILE A 342 1.89 -2.34 58.12
C ILE A 342 2.17 -3.65 58.84
N GLY A 343 1.85 -3.68 60.14
CA GLY A 343 2.19 -4.78 61.03
C GLY A 343 1.50 -6.10 60.69
N SER A 344 1.83 -7.12 61.47
CA SER A 344 0.97 -8.29 61.62
C SER A 344 -0.44 -7.88 62.08
N ASP A 345 -1.41 -8.77 61.82
CA ASP A 345 -2.77 -8.70 62.36
C ASP A 345 -3.67 -7.57 61.84
N VAL A 346 -3.96 -7.60 60.53
CA VAL A 346 -5.33 -7.93 60.07
C VAL A 346 -5.25 -8.80 58.80
N GLN A 347 -5.87 -9.98 58.79
CA GLN A 347 -6.27 -10.65 57.55
C GLN A 347 -7.57 -10.04 57.05
N GLU A 348 -7.45 -8.88 56.42
CA GLU A 348 -8.56 -8.14 55.83
C GLU A 348 -9.30 -9.02 54.82
N GLY A 349 -10.60 -9.25 55.05
CA GLY A 349 -11.40 -10.17 54.27
C GLY A 349 -11.51 -9.71 52.81
N PHE A 350 -11.66 -10.65 51.88
CA PHE A 350 -11.87 -10.29 50.48
C PHE A 350 -13.11 -9.40 50.31
N ARG A 351 -14.18 -9.70 51.06
CA ARG A 351 -15.41 -8.90 51.15
C ARG A 351 -15.17 -7.50 51.72
N ASP A 352 -14.34 -7.37 52.75
CA ASP A 352 -14.03 -6.08 53.40
C ASP A 352 -13.20 -5.17 52.49
N ALA A 353 -12.17 -5.74 51.85
CA ALA A 353 -11.36 -5.06 50.83
C ALA A 353 -12.19 -4.62 49.60
N CYS A 354 -13.25 -5.37 49.25
CA CYS A 354 -14.21 -4.94 48.22
C CYS A 354 -15.12 -3.80 48.70
N ASN A 355 -15.56 -3.82 49.96
CA ASN A 355 -16.36 -2.72 50.55
C ASN A 355 -15.54 -1.42 50.60
N GLU A 356 -14.28 -1.50 51.08
CA GLU A 356 -13.31 -0.40 51.07
C GLU A 356 -13.12 0.17 49.65
N TYR A 357 -12.84 -0.73 48.69
CA TYR A 357 -12.71 -0.37 47.27
C TYR A 357 -13.95 0.36 46.76
N MET A 358 -15.15 -0.16 46.97
CA MET A 358 -16.40 0.43 46.44
C MET A 358 -16.66 1.84 47.00
N ILE A 359 -16.38 2.07 48.29
CA ILE A 359 -16.53 3.38 48.94
C ILE A 359 -15.52 4.39 48.38
N LEU A 360 -14.23 4.05 48.41
CA LEU A 360 -13.16 4.96 47.96
C LEU A 360 -13.24 5.23 46.46
N HIS A 361 -13.59 4.22 45.66
CA HIS A 361 -13.84 4.35 44.23
C HIS A 361 -15.01 5.30 43.92
N ARG A 362 -16.16 5.12 44.58
CA ARG A 362 -17.32 6.00 44.41
C ARG A 362 -16.97 7.45 44.76
N ASN A 363 -16.29 7.66 45.89
CA ASN A 363 -15.87 9.00 46.32
C ASN A 363 -14.87 9.66 45.35
N PHE A 364 -13.91 8.89 44.82
CA PHE A 364 -12.93 9.37 43.84
C PHE A 364 -13.60 9.86 42.54
N PHE A 365 -14.48 9.05 41.94
CA PHE A 365 -15.15 9.42 40.70
C PHE A 365 -16.23 10.48 40.89
N PHE A 366 -16.95 10.48 42.01
CA PHE A 366 -17.83 11.58 42.41
C PHE A 366 -17.06 12.90 42.54
N GLY A 367 -15.90 12.88 43.20
CA GLY A 367 -15.02 14.05 43.29
C GLY A 367 -14.57 14.56 41.92
N ILE A 368 -14.24 13.67 40.97
CA ILE A 368 -13.89 14.07 39.59
C ILE A 368 -15.11 14.66 38.86
N GLN A 369 -16.31 14.09 39.02
CA GLN A 369 -17.53 14.63 38.42
C GLN A 369 -17.83 16.05 38.93
N VAL A 370 -17.79 16.29 40.25
CA VAL A 370 -18.03 17.63 40.80
C VAL A 370 -16.92 18.62 40.39
N LEU A 371 -15.65 18.19 40.36
CA LEU A 371 -14.53 19.01 39.88
C LEU A 371 -14.66 19.37 38.38
N SER A 372 -15.31 18.52 37.58
CA SER A 372 -15.51 18.76 36.14
C SER A 372 -16.51 19.88 35.82
N THR A 373 -17.43 20.21 36.74
CA THR A 373 -18.34 21.37 36.57
C THR A 373 -17.53 22.67 36.50
N PHE A 374 -16.59 22.86 37.43
CA PHE A 374 -15.73 24.05 37.48
C PHE A 374 -14.85 24.18 36.22
N SER A 375 -14.42 23.06 35.62
CA SER A 375 -13.58 23.08 34.41
C SER A 375 -14.27 23.64 33.14
N LYS A 376 -15.60 23.83 33.17
CA LYS A 376 -16.35 24.51 32.10
C LYS A 376 -15.97 26.00 32.00
N CYS A 377 -15.86 26.67 33.15
CA CYS A 377 -15.34 28.04 33.28
C CYS A 377 -13.87 28.12 32.81
N PRO A 378 -13.45 29.15 32.05
CA PRO A 378 -12.07 29.33 31.60
C PRO A 378 -11.02 29.30 32.73
N LEU A 379 -11.35 29.80 33.93
CA LEU A 379 -10.46 29.81 35.10
C LEU A 379 -10.29 28.39 35.68
N GLY A 380 -11.36 27.60 35.72
CA GLY A 380 -11.35 26.23 36.23
C GLY A 380 -10.62 25.22 35.32
N ARG A 381 -10.31 25.58 34.07
CA ARG A 381 -9.52 24.73 33.14
C ARG A 381 -8.13 24.36 33.66
N ARG A 382 -7.64 25.02 34.73
CA ARG A 382 -6.43 24.61 35.47
C ARG A 382 -6.51 23.18 36.03
N PHE A 383 -7.71 22.64 36.24
CA PHE A 383 -7.90 21.26 36.69
C PHE A 383 -7.96 20.24 35.54
N GLY A 384 -7.89 20.68 34.28
CA GLY A 384 -8.14 19.90 33.07
C GLY A 384 -9.29 20.48 32.25
N SER A 385 -9.45 20.05 31.00
CA SER A 385 -10.55 20.49 30.10
C SER A 385 -11.56 19.40 29.77
N THR A 386 -11.16 18.15 29.95
CA THR A 386 -11.93 16.93 29.71
C THR A 386 -11.80 15.99 30.90
N PHE A 387 -12.70 15.01 31.02
CA PHE A 387 -12.58 13.95 32.04
C PHE A 387 -11.19 13.30 32.05
N LYS A 388 -10.63 13.02 30.86
CA LYS A 388 -9.27 12.47 30.70
C LYS A 388 -8.21 13.34 31.38
N ASP A 389 -8.26 14.66 31.16
CA ASP A 389 -7.28 15.58 31.73
C ASP A 389 -7.35 15.61 33.25
N ILE A 390 -8.57 15.74 33.80
CA ILE A 390 -8.82 15.78 35.25
C ILE A 390 -8.37 14.46 35.90
N TYR A 391 -8.75 13.33 35.30
CA TYR A 391 -8.36 11.99 35.75
C TYR A 391 -6.84 11.81 35.79
N CYS A 392 -6.13 12.24 34.74
CA CYS A 392 -4.68 12.16 34.66
C CYS A 392 -3.96 13.12 35.60
N LEU A 393 -4.51 14.32 35.83
CA LEU A 393 -3.94 15.31 36.77
C LEU A 393 -4.14 14.87 38.23
N VAL A 394 -5.33 14.44 38.62
CA VAL A 394 -5.64 14.01 39.99
C VAL A 394 -4.81 12.80 40.42
N GLN A 395 -4.52 11.85 39.51
CA GLN A 395 -3.65 10.70 39.81
C GLN A 395 -2.14 11.01 39.76
N ARG A 396 -1.72 12.22 39.34
CA ARG A 396 -0.30 12.59 39.29
C ARG A 396 0.28 12.59 40.72
N PRO A 397 1.37 11.84 41.00
CA PRO A 397 1.92 11.73 42.34
C PRO A 397 2.23 13.09 42.98
N GLY A 398 1.57 13.38 44.10
CA GLY A 398 1.75 14.63 44.86
C GLY A 398 1.04 15.86 44.28
N PHE A 399 0.17 15.74 43.27
CA PHE A 399 -0.59 16.88 42.73
C PHE A 399 -1.72 17.34 43.67
N VAL A 400 -2.60 16.43 44.11
CA VAL A 400 -3.68 16.75 45.07
C VAL A 400 -3.06 17.27 46.37
N GLY A 401 -3.57 18.40 46.88
CA GLY A 401 -3.03 19.08 48.06
C GLY A 401 -1.75 19.90 47.84
N SER A 402 -1.17 19.92 46.63
CA SER A 402 0.03 20.72 46.29
C SER A 402 -0.22 22.25 46.30
N LYS A 403 0.83 23.03 46.02
CA LYS A 403 0.71 24.48 45.76
C LYS A 403 -0.07 24.76 44.47
N GLU A 404 0.25 24.02 43.39
CA GLU A 404 -0.42 24.09 42.08
C GLU A 404 -1.94 23.85 42.21
N TRP A 405 -2.32 22.81 42.96
CA TRP A 405 -3.71 22.48 43.29
C TRP A 405 -4.45 23.61 44.01
N ARG A 406 -3.85 24.18 45.07
CA ARG A 406 -4.44 25.30 45.82
C ARG A 406 -4.55 26.56 44.97
N GLU A 407 -3.57 26.82 44.11
CA GLU A 407 -3.58 27.94 43.15
C GLU A 407 -4.60 27.77 42.03
N GLY A 408 -5.05 26.54 41.76
CA GLY A 408 -6.27 26.25 40.99
C GLY A 408 -7.52 26.80 41.69
N PHE A 409 -7.79 26.37 42.92
CA PHE A 409 -8.98 26.82 43.68
C PHE A 409 -8.97 28.33 43.92
N LEU A 410 -7.81 28.91 44.23
CA LEU A 410 -7.67 30.35 44.43
C LEU A 410 -7.91 31.19 43.17
N SER A 411 -7.78 30.62 41.96
CA SER A 411 -8.17 31.33 40.72
C SER A 411 -9.68 31.38 40.47
N LEU A 412 -10.49 30.63 41.23
CA LEU A 412 -11.95 30.71 41.17
C LEU A 412 -12.51 31.95 41.90
N ILE A 413 -11.66 32.75 42.55
CA ILE A 413 -12.04 34.04 43.16
C ILE A 413 -12.46 35.05 42.08
N ASP A 414 -11.84 34.98 40.90
CA ASP A 414 -12.07 35.93 39.80
C ASP A 414 -13.19 35.47 38.83
N MET A 415 -13.85 34.35 39.13
CA MET A 415 -15.04 33.85 38.41
C MET A 415 -16.21 34.82 38.57
N ASP A 416 -16.97 35.10 37.52
CA ASP A 416 -18.15 35.96 37.66
C ASP A 416 -19.28 35.28 38.45
N MET A 417 -20.40 35.99 38.66
CA MET A 417 -21.52 35.47 39.45
C MET A 417 -22.44 34.52 38.66
N GLU A 418 -22.47 34.60 37.33
CA GLU A 418 -23.32 33.75 36.47
C GLU A 418 -22.65 32.39 36.23
N GLU A 419 -21.35 32.38 35.88
CA GLU A 419 -20.53 31.15 35.87
C GLU A 419 -20.56 30.46 37.24
N PHE A 420 -20.49 31.22 38.33
CA PHE A 420 -20.54 30.70 39.69
C PHE A 420 -21.90 30.09 40.04
N ASP A 421 -23.01 30.78 39.79
CA ASP A 421 -24.34 30.25 40.13
C ASP A 421 -24.70 29.03 39.27
N ASN A 422 -24.34 29.03 37.98
CA ASN A 422 -24.48 27.87 37.10
C ASN A 422 -23.65 26.67 37.60
N SER A 423 -22.35 26.87 37.89
CA SER A 423 -21.48 25.82 38.43
C SER A 423 -21.98 25.31 39.80
N PHE A 424 -22.47 26.21 40.65
CA PHE A 424 -23.03 25.85 41.96
C PHE A 424 -24.30 25.01 41.84
N GLN A 425 -25.22 25.37 40.93
CA GLN A 425 -26.44 24.58 40.69
C GLN A 425 -26.11 23.18 40.17
N GLU A 426 -25.18 23.04 39.23
CA GLU A 426 -24.77 21.72 38.72
C GLU A 426 -24.08 20.88 39.80
N CYS A 427 -23.13 21.45 40.56
CA CYS A 427 -22.55 20.79 41.74
C CYS A 427 -23.63 20.32 42.73
N ARG A 428 -24.62 21.16 43.00
CA ARG A 428 -25.71 20.84 43.93
C ARG A 428 -26.56 19.68 43.41
N GLN A 429 -26.94 19.68 42.13
CA GLN A 429 -27.68 18.57 41.52
C GLN A 429 -26.88 17.25 41.58
N LEU A 430 -25.57 17.31 41.33
CA LEU A 430 -24.69 16.13 41.47
C LEU A 430 -24.63 15.62 42.92
N ILE A 431 -24.52 16.51 43.92
CA ILE A 431 -24.54 16.16 45.35
C ILE A 431 -25.89 15.55 45.76
N GLU A 432 -27.00 16.17 45.35
CA GLU A 432 -28.37 15.70 45.68
C GLU A 432 -28.67 14.33 45.04
N ASN A 433 -28.23 14.09 43.79
CA ASN A 433 -28.43 12.83 43.07
C ASN A 433 -27.53 11.69 43.58
N ASN A 434 -26.23 11.96 43.79
CA ASN A 434 -25.23 10.90 44.05
C ASN A 434 -24.81 10.74 45.52
N LYS A 435 -25.22 11.64 46.43
CA LYS A 435 -24.95 11.68 47.88
C LYS A 435 -23.57 11.14 48.33
N PRO A 436 -22.60 12.02 48.65
CA PRO A 436 -21.28 11.59 49.15
C PRO A 436 -21.39 10.85 50.49
N THR A 437 -20.35 10.10 50.85
CA THR A 437 -20.25 9.49 52.21
C THR A 437 -19.74 10.46 53.28
N SER A 438 -19.56 11.74 52.95
CA SER A 438 -19.06 12.79 53.83
C SER A 438 -19.69 14.14 53.45
N ASP A 439 -20.29 14.82 54.43
CA ASP A 439 -20.93 16.13 54.24
C ASP A 439 -19.92 17.28 54.07
N GLU A 440 -18.61 17.02 54.23
CA GLU A 440 -17.52 18.01 54.14
C GLU A 440 -17.58 18.84 52.86
N LEU A 441 -17.88 18.22 51.72
CA LEU A 441 -18.00 18.90 50.43
C LEU A 441 -19.23 19.82 50.37
N GLU A 442 -20.38 19.35 50.86
CA GLU A 442 -21.61 20.13 50.88
C GLU A 442 -21.49 21.33 51.85
N LEU A 443 -20.82 21.13 52.98
CA LEU A 443 -20.50 22.19 53.93
C LEU A 443 -19.55 23.23 53.32
N ALA A 444 -18.44 22.81 52.70
CA ALA A 444 -17.50 23.73 52.06
C ALA A 444 -18.13 24.51 50.89
N MET A 445 -19.01 23.88 50.10
CA MET A 445 -19.80 24.56 49.06
C MET A 445 -20.75 25.60 49.67
N LYS A 446 -21.44 25.27 50.78
CA LYS A 446 -22.27 26.23 51.53
C LYS A 446 -21.43 27.38 52.11
N GLU A 447 -20.22 27.13 52.61
CA GLU A 447 -19.29 28.18 53.05
C GLU A 447 -18.93 29.13 51.90
N TRP A 448 -18.56 28.60 50.74
CA TRP A 448 -18.14 29.41 49.59
C TRP A 448 -19.29 30.26 49.02
N ARG A 449 -20.50 29.71 48.90
CA ARG A 449 -21.70 30.49 48.56
C ARG A 449 -22.01 31.56 49.60
N GLN A 450 -21.81 31.29 50.89
CA GLN A 450 -21.96 32.29 51.94
C GLN A 450 -20.90 33.39 51.88
N SER A 451 -19.64 33.11 51.53
CA SER A 451 -18.62 34.17 51.39
C SER A 451 -18.92 35.14 50.24
N ARG A 452 -19.46 34.65 49.11
CA ARG A 452 -19.86 35.50 47.97
C ARG A 452 -21.15 36.29 48.20
N THR A 453 -22.12 35.72 48.93
CA THR A 453 -23.45 36.35 49.11
C THR A 453 -23.58 37.28 50.31
N LYS A 454 -22.76 37.17 51.36
CA LYS A 454 -22.96 37.94 52.60
C LYS A 454 -22.77 39.47 52.48
N LEU A 455 -22.16 39.97 51.41
CA LEU A 455 -21.86 41.40 51.25
C LEU A 455 -22.90 42.18 50.43
N THR A 456 -23.78 41.52 49.66
CA THR A 456 -24.88 42.21 48.96
C THR A 456 -25.86 42.87 49.93
N HIS A 457 -26.15 42.22 51.06
CA HIS A 457 -27.00 42.76 52.13
C HIS A 457 -26.27 43.62 53.18
N ALA A 458 -24.93 43.60 53.22
CA ALA A 458 -24.17 44.41 54.19
C ALA A 458 -24.18 45.91 53.82
N ASN A 459 -24.17 46.23 52.53
CA ASN A 459 -24.20 47.61 52.03
C ASN A 459 -25.52 48.36 52.32
N GLU A 460 -26.59 47.67 52.74
CA GLU A 460 -27.85 48.32 53.14
C GLU A 460 -27.86 48.80 54.60
N LYS A 461 -26.92 48.35 55.46
CA LYS A 461 -27.03 48.53 56.93
C LYS A 461 -25.71 48.81 57.65
N THR A 462 -25.13 50.00 57.45
CA THR A 462 -24.46 50.84 58.49
C THR A 462 -23.88 52.13 57.88
N PRO A 463 -23.70 53.22 58.64
CA PRO A 463 -24.68 53.87 59.52
C PRO A 463 -24.79 55.37 59.21
N LEU A 464 -26.00 55.91 59.01
CA LEU A 464 -26.19 57.35 58.69
C LEU A 464 -25.78 58.32 59.81
N ASN A 465 -25.52 57.82 61.03
CA ASN A 465 -25.42 58.60 62.26
C ASN A 465 -23.97 58.87 62.72
N LYS A 466 -23.11 59.44 61.86
CA LYS A 466 -21.80 59.99 62.34
C LYS A 466 -21.13 61.11 61.52
N PHE A 467 -21.86 61.87 60.72
CA PHE A 467 -21.35 63.12 60.11
C PHE A 467 -21.88 64.37 60.84
N GLN A 468 -21.20 64.76 61.93
CA GLN A 468 -21.43 66.04 62.61
C GLN A 468 -20.42 67.10 62.14
N GLY A 469 -20.93 68.23 61.61
CA GLY A 469 -20.29 69.53 61.78
C GLY A 469 -18.94 69.79 61.08
N GLY A 470 -18.76 69.47 59.80
CA GLY A 470 -17.56 69.88 59.06
C GLY A 470 -17.76 70.02 57.55
N LYS A 471 -17.16 71.05 56.93
CA LYS A 471 -17.09 71.19 55.46
C LYS A 471 -16.07 70.23 54.87
N VAL A 472 -16.40 68.93 54.83
CA VAL A 472 -15.62 67.91 54.12
C VAL A 472 -15.74 68.19 52.62
N SER A 473 -14.60 68.24 51.91
CA SER A 473 -14.63 68.43 50.46
C SER A 473 -15.10 67.15 49.75
N LEU A 474 -15.84 67.30 48.65
CA LEU A 474 -16.43 66.16 47.93
C LEU A 474 -15.39 65.10 47.51
N ARG A 475 -14.15 65.55 47.20
CA ARG A 475 -12.99 64.66 46.95
C ARG A 475 -12.58 63.81 48.16
N LYS A 476 -12.58 64.37 49.39
CA LYS A 476 -12.28 63.60 50.61
C LYS A 476 -13.34 62.54 50.88
N LEU A 477 -14.61 62.91 50.72
CA LEU A 477 -15.72 61.99 50.98
C LEU A 477 -15.77 60.86 49.93
N GLN A 478 -15.46 61.15 48.66
CA GLN A 478 -15.19 60.13 47.64
C GLN A 478 -14.01 59.23 48.02
N GLN A 479 -12.91 59.80 48.53
CA GLN A 479 -11.72 59.04 48.93
C GLN A 479 -11.98 58.12 50.14
N GLU A 480 -12.79 58.55 51.11
CA GLU A 480 -13.21 57.72 52.26
C GLU A 480 -14.17 56.60 51.86
N ILE A 481 -15.13 56.87 50.95
CA ILE A 481 -16.00 55.82 50.36
C ILE A 481 -15.15 54.80 49.60
N GLU A 482 -14.17 55.25 48.82
CA GLU A 482 -13.30 54.37 48.03
C GLU A 482 -12.37 53.53 48.94
N LEU A 483 -11.77 54.12 49.98
CA LEU A 483 -11.02 53.37 51.00
C LEU A 483 -11.90 52.35 51.74
N THR A 484 -13.16 52.69 52.02
CA THR A 484 -14.12 51.77 52.66
C THR A 484 -14.51 50.62 51.72
N ARG A 485 -14.69 50.88 50.43
CA ARG A 485 -14.90 49.84 49.40
C ARG A 485 -13.69 48.93 49.26
N GLN A 486 -12.48 49.48 49.27
CA GLN A 486 -11.24 48.72 49.20
C GLN A 486 -10.99 47.86 50.44
N SER A 487 -11.34 48.33 51.64
CA SER A 487 -11.27 47.49 52.85
C SER A 487 -12.34 46.39 52.86
N ALA A 488 -13.56 46.69 52.42
CA ALA A 488 -14.64 45.71 52.30
C ALA A 488 -14.31 44.60 51.27
N SER A 489 -13.76 44.96 50.10
CA SER A 489 -13.37 43.98 49.08
C SER A 489 -12.17 43.14 49.51
N GLN A 490 -11.18 43.71 50.22
CA GLN A 490 -10.09 42.95 50.84
C GLN A 490 -10.61 41.94 51.87
N VAL A 491 -11.58 42.32 52.71
CA VAL A 491 -12.23 41.41 53.66
C VAL A 491 -13.00 40.31 52.93
N GLN A 492 -13.77 40.63 51.88
CA GLN A 492 -14.49 39.63 51.08
C GLN A 492 -13.53 38.61 50.46
N VAL A 493 -12.48 39.09 49.78
CA VAL A 493 -11.44 38.25 49.19
C VAL A 493 -10.74 37.40 50.26
N SER A 494 -10.57 37.88 51.50
CA SER A 494 -10.03 37.07 52.60
C SER A 494 -10.96 35.92 53.03
N LEU A 495 -12.29 36.15 53.01
CA LEU A 495 -13.31 35.16 53.35
C LEU A 495 -13.48 34.12 52.24
N GLU A 496 -13.50 34.54 50.97
CA GLU A 496 -13.53 33.64 49.81
C GLU A 496 -12.24 32.80 49.75
N LYS A 497 -11.06 33.39 50.02
CA LYS A 497 -9.81 32.63 50.18
C LYS A 497 -9.91 31.57 51.27
N LYS A 498 -10.57 31.86 52.40
CA LYS A 498 -10.77 30.85 53.45
C LYS A 498 -11.69 29.72 52.98
N ALA A 499 -12.84 30.04 52.41
CA ALA A 499 -13.81 29.05 51.94
C ALA A 499 -13.26 28.17 50.79
N LEU A 500 -12.48 28.73 49.87
CA LEU A 500 -11.82 27.97 48.80
C LEU A 500 -10.69 27.07 49.34
N ASN A 501 -10.06 27.41 50.47
CA ASN A 501 -9.17 26.49 51.18
C ASN A 501 -9.96 25.36 51.88
N SER A 502 -11.14 25.63 52.48
CA SER A 502 -12.06 24.58 52.96
C SER A 502 -12.44 23.62 51.83
N LEU A 503 -12.80 24.16 50.66
CA LEU A 503 -13.19 23.39 49.47
C LEU A 503 -12.04 22.53 48.92
N SER A 504 -10.84 23.11 48.79
CA SER A 504 -9.62 22.39 48.44
C SER A 504 -9.31 21.24 49.41
N ALA A 505 -9.60 21.39 50.71
CA ALA A 505 -9.43 20.33 51.70
C ALA A 505 -10.49 19.22 51.54
N ALA A 506 -11.76 19.56 51.36
CA ALA A 506 -12.84 18.59 51.12
C ALA A 506 -12.59 17.74 49.85
N PHE A 507 -12.16 18.37 48.75
CA PHE A 507 -11.74 17.60 47.56
C PHE A 507 -10.50 16.75 47.81
N SER A 508 -9.56 17.17 48.66
CA SER A 508 -8.40 16.35 49.04
C SER A 508 -8.77 15.12 49.89
N SER A 509 -9.88 15.19 50.63
CA SER A 509 -10.49 14.06 51.36
C SER A 509 -11.07 13.02 50.39
N LEU A 510 -11.79 13.48 49.36
CA LEU A 510 -12.47 12.62 48.37
C LEU A 510 -11.51 12.05 47.29
N LEU A 511 -10.54 12.83 46.82
CA LEU A 511 -9.67 12.50 45.69
C LEU A 511 -8.36 11.82 46.12
N GLN A 512 -8.46 10.79 46.98
CA GLN A 512 -7.28 10.00 47.32
C GLN A 512 -6.78 9.20 46.10
N PRO A 513 -5.46 9.13 45.84
CA PRO A 513 -4.94 8.41 44.69
C PRO A 513 -5.33 6.92 44.73
N PRO A 514 -5.90 6.33 43.66
CA PRO A 514 -6.35 4.93 43.69
C PRO A 514 -5.26 3.90 44.00
N SER A 515 -3.98 4.28 43.92
CA SER A 515 -2.84 3.49 44.40
C SER A 515 -2.83 3.23 45.91
N THR A 516 -3.69 3.87 46.71
CA THR A 516 -3.89 3.55 48.15
C THR A 516 -4.78 2.32 48.36
N LEU A 517 -5.61 1.94 47.39
CA LEU A 517 -6.62 0.89 47.52
C LEU A 517 -5.99 -0.48 47.81
N SER A 518 -6.53 -1.23 48.79
CA SER A 518 -6.11 -2.60 49.09
C SER A 518 -6.18 -3.57 47.88
N LEU A 519 -7.07 -3.27 46.93
CA LEU A 519 -7.28 -3.99 45.67
C LEU A 519 -6.69 -3.30 44.42
N TYR A 520 -5.86 -2.25 44.55
CA TYR A 520 -5.29 -1.52 43.40
C TYR A 520 -4.63 -2.49 42.40
N THR A 521 -3.74 -3.35 42.87
CA THR A 521 -3.03 -4.32 42.01
C THR A 521 -3.92 -5.40 41.39
N ALA A 522 -5.11 -5.65 41.93
CA ALA A 522 -6.09 -6.54 41.31
C ALA A 522 -6.92 -5.80 40.23
N SER A 523 -7.26 -4.54 40.49
CA SER A 523 -8.26 -3.78 39.74
C SER A 523 -7.65 -2.96 38.61
N TYR A 524 -6.54 -2.28 38.85
CA TYR A 524 -5.89 -1.36 37.92
C TYR A 524 -4.78 -2.04 37.11
N TYR A 525 -4.84 -1.90 35.78
CA TYR A 525 -3.72 -2.19 34.89
C TYR A 525 -2.84 -0.95 34.73
N ASP A 526 -1.55 -1.11 35.07
CA ASP A 526 -0.57 -0.03 35.21
C ASP A 526 0.79 -0.43 34.63
N ASP A 527 0.77 -1.12 33.48
CA ASP A 527 1.97 -1.52 32.73
C ASP A 527 1.96 -0.91 31.32
N TYR A 528 1.95 0.43 31.28
CA TYR A 528 2.05 1.18 30.02
C TYR A 528 3.36 0.89 29.26
N ALA A 529 4.42 0.43 29.95
CA ALA A 529 5.73 0.18 29.36
C ALA A 529 5.74 -1.12 28.53
N SER A 530 5.23 -2.23 29.07
CA SER A 530 5.01 -3.45 28.28
C SER A 530 4.02 -3.18 27.16
N LEU A 531 2.90 -2.50 27.46
CA LEU A 531 1.87 -2.15 26.48
C LEU A 531 2.45 -1.34 25.31
N HIS A 532 3.29 -0.34 25.59
CA HIS A 532 4.00 0.44 24.56
C HIS A 532 4.93 -0.45 23.73
N SER A 533 5.77 -1.29 24.36
CA SER A 533 6.70 -2.19 23.64
C SER A 533 6.01 -3.18 22.69
N ILE A 534 4.71 -3.43 22.88
CA ILE A 534 3.88 -4.34 22.09
C ILE A 534 3.18 -3.62 20.92
N LEU A 535 3.14 -2.28 20.87
CA LEU A 535 2.11 -1.55 20.09
C LEU A 535 2.46 -0.67 18.87
N GLU A 536 3.64 -0.20 18.47
CA GLU A 536 4.92 0.05 19.13
C GLU A 536 5.91 -1.08 19.47
N PRO A 537 5.86 -2.27 18.83
CA PRO A 537 7.10 -2.88 18.43
C PRO A 537 7.61 -2.04 17.25
N SER A 538 8.52 -1.10 17.52
CA SER A 538 9.34 -0.53 16.43
C SER A 538 10.27 -1.63 15.94
N LEU A 539 9.75 -2.49 15.05
CA LEU A 539 10.40 -3.73 14.60
C LEU A 539 11.85 -3.47 14.18
N TRP A 540 12.08 -2.36 13.47
CA TRP A 540 13.42 -1.85 13.18
C TRP A 540 14.33 -1.75 14.42
N ARG A 541 13.93 -1.01 15.47
CA ARG A 541 14.76 -0.82 16.68
C ARG A 541 14.97 -2.11 17.46
N ILE A 542 14.00 -3.02 17.45
CA ILE A 542 14.10 -4.33 18.10
C ILE A 542 15.07 -5.24 17.32
N LEU A 543 14.99 -5.24 15.99
CA LEU A 543 15.96 -5.94 15.13
C LEU A 543 17.35 -5.34 15.29
N GLU A 544 17.48 -4.02 15.23
CA GLU A 544 18.72 -3.26 15.46
C GLU A 544 19.34 -3.60 16.81
N SER A 545 18.58 -3.58 17.91
CA SER A 545 19.13 -3.90 19.23
C SER A 545 19.55 -5.36 19.34
N ARG A 546 18.74 -6.31 18.85
CA ARG A 546 19.06 -7.75 18.90
C ARG A 546 20.23 -8.14 18.00
N ILE A 547 20.38 -7.50 16.83
CA ILE A 547 21.54 -7.67 15.96
C ILE A 547 22.80 -7.17 16.69
N LEU A 548 22.76 -5.98 17.28
CA LEU A 548 23.91 -5.36 17.95
C LEU A 548 24.28 -5.99 19.31
N GLU A 549 23.31 -6.58 20.02
CA GLU A 549 23.57 -7.41 21.22
C GLU A 549 24.52 -8.58 20.89
N CYS A 550 24.36 -9.20 19.72
CA CYS A 550 25.18 -10.31 19.25
C CYS A 550 26.46 -9.82 18.53
N SER A 551 27.24 -8.95 19.19
CA SER A 551 28.41 -8.23 18.64
C SER A 551 29.51 -9.08 17.96
N SER A 552 29.58 -10.39 18.21
CA SER A 552 30.51 -11.33 17.59
C SER A 552 29.94 -12.06 16.35
N SER A 553 28.66 -11.84 16.02
CA SER A 553 27.98 -12.47 14.88
C SER A 553 28.30 -11.77 13.55
N ASP A 554 28.26 -12.53 12.45
CA ASP A 554 28.43 -11.97 11.11
C ASP A 554 27.38 -10.89 10.83
N ALA A 555 26.13 -11.10 11.27
CA ALA A 555 25.05 -10.11 11.22
C ALA A 555 25.42 -8.81 11.93
N SER A 556 25.91 -8.84 13.18
CA SER A 556 26.29 -7.62 13.89
C SER A 556 27.46 -6.90 13.23
N ILE A 557 28.45 -7.62 12.71
CA ILE A 557 29.61 -7.01 12.06
C ILE A 557 29.15 -6.30 10.77
N ILE A 558 28.39 -7.00 9.92
CA ILE A 558 27.89 -6.50 8.64
C ILE A 558 26.92 -5.33 8.86
N PHE A 559 26.03 -5.39 9.85
CA PHE A 559 25.13 -4.29 10.23
C PHE A 559 25.88 -3.08 10.82
N SER A 560 26.93 -3.30 11.62
CA SER A 560 27.76 -2.20 12.14
C SER A 560 28.48 -1.45 11.03
N LEU A 561 28.91 -2.16 9.98
CA LEU A 561 29.54 -1.60 8.78
C LEU A 561 28.53 -0.83 7.92
N TYR A 562 27.33 -1.37 7.73
CA TYR A 562 26.23 -0.64 7.09
C TYR A 562 25.93 0.67 7.83
N ARG A 563 25.87 0.63 9.16
CA ARG A 563 25.61 1.80 10.00
C ARG A 563 26.72 2.87 9.94
N SER A 564 27.98 2.50 9.76
CA SER A 564 29.06 3.49 9.57
C SER A 564 29.04 4.17 8.20
N HIS A 565 28.41 3.54 7.19
CA HIS A 565 28.47 3.94 5.78
C HIS A 565 27.13 4.42 5.20
N VAL A 566 26.13 4.75 6.04
CA VAL A 566 24.74 5.10 5.63
C VAL A 566 24.67 6.26 4.63
N HIS A 567 25.66 7.14 4.59
CA HIS A 567 25.70 8.30 3.71
C HIS A 567 26.49 8.08 2.40
N ASP A 568 27.22 6.98 2.27
CA ASP A 568 28.05 6.66 1.12
C ASP A 568 27.45 5.53 0.27
N SER A 569 27.68 5.56 -1.04
CA SER A 569 27.28 4.48 -1.95
C SER A 569 28.25 3.28 -1.83
N LEU A 570 28.19 2.59 -0.68
CA LEU A 570 29.11 1.51 -0.33
C LEU A 570 29.04 0.36 -1.34
N ARG A 571 30.13 0.13 -2.08
CA ARG A 571 30.25 -1.03 -2.98
C ARG A 571 30.34 -2.31 -2.15
N VAL A 572 29.64 -3.36 -2.57
CA VAL A 572 29.61 -4.68 -1.91
C VAL A 572 31.03 -5.26 -1.71
N SER A 573 31.95 -5.00 -2.65
CA SER A 573 33.36 -5.38 -2.54
C SER A 573 34.12 -4.69 -1.40
N CYS A 574 33.88 -3.39 -1.19
CA CYS A 574 34.45 -2.64 -0.06
C CYS A 574 33.89 -3.14 1.27
N TRP A 575 32.57 -3.33 1.34
CA TRP A 575 31.88 -3.87 2.51
C TRP A 575 32.38 -5.27 2.90
N PHE A 576 32.61 -6.13 1.90
CA PHE A 576 33.17 -7.46 2.12
C PHE A 576 34.63 -7.41 2.62
N SER A 577 35.45 -6.47 2.15
CA SER A 577 36.82 -6.30 2.64
C SER A 577 36.82 -5.96 4.13
N GLU A 578 36.07 -4.94 4.55
CA GLU A 578 35.99 -4.57 5.97
C GLU A 578 35.36 -5.67 6.84
N PHE A 579 34.41 -6.45 6.30
CA PHE A 579 33.89 -7.63 6.99
C PHE A 579 35.00 -8.67 7.22
N LYS A 580 35.75 -9.02 6.17
CA LYS A 580 36.87 -9.97 6.22
C LYS A 580 37.91 -9.56 7.27
N ASP A 581 38.23 -8.28 7.34
CA ASP A 581 39.24 -7.74 8.27
C ASP A 581 38.74 -7.71 9.73
N ARG A 582 37.43 -7.51 9.97
CA ARG A 582 36.83 -7.51 11.32
C ARG A 582 36.56 -8.92 11.88
N VAL A 583 36.47 -9.95 11.05
CA VAL A 583 36.27 -11.34 11.50
C VAL A 583 37.57 -11.91 12.09
N LYS A 584 37.74 -11.77 13.41
CA LYS A 584 38.95 -12.16 14.18
C LYS A 584 39.39 -13.63 14.08
N HIS A 585 38.58 -14.50 13.48
CA HIS A 585 38.87 -15.92 13.23
C HIS A 585 39.02 -16.24 11.72
N SER A 586 39.60 -15.30 10.95
CA SER A 586 39.79 -15.42 9.50
C SER A 586 41.10 -16.10 9.08
N GLN A 587 42.13 -16.14 9.93
CA GLN A 587 43.39 -16.83 9.62
C GLN A 587 43.13 -18.32 9.33
N GLY A 588 43.47 -18.75 8.12
CA GLY A 588 43.34 -20.15 7.65
C GLY A 588 41.97 -20.57 7.13
N LYS A 589 40.97 -19.68 7.02
CA LYS A 589 39.66 -20.04 6.42
C LYS A 589 39.64 -19.78 4.90
N PRO A 590 39.05 -20.68 4.08
CA PRO A 590 38.96 -20.47 2.64
C PRO A 590 38.05 -19.28 2.31
N MET A 591 38.44 -18.52 1.27
CA MET A 591 37.80 -17.27 0.86
C MET A 591 36.31 -17.46 0.53
N GLU A 592 35.99 -18.57 -0.13
CA GLU A 592 34.62 -19.01 -0.48
C GLU A 592 33.70 -19.09 0.74
N LEU A 593 34.19 -19.61 1.88
CA LEU A 593 33.41 -19.73 3.11
C LEU A 593 33.14 -18.37 3.76
N LEU A 594 34.04 -17.40 3.61
CA LEU A 594 33.82 -16.02 4.07
C LEU A 594 32.82 -15.30 3.16
N LEU A 595 32.94 -15.45 1.84
CA LEU A 595 31.96 -14.93 0.86
C LEU A 595 30.56 -15.51 1.10
N ALA A 596 30.43 -16.82 1.26
CA ALA A 596 29.14 -17.49 1.49
C ALA A 596 28.47 -17.02 2.80
N ARG A 597 29.25 -16.81 3.88
CA ARG A 597 28.72 -16.25 5.14
C ARG A 597 28.26 -14.80 4.99
N PHE A 598 29.03 -13.98 4.27
CA PHE A 598 28.70 -12.59 4.01
C PHE A 598 27.41 -12.46 3.15
N TYR A 599 27.36 -13.11 2.00
CA TYR A 599 26.20 -13.06 1.11
C TYR A 599 24.94 -13.66 1.74
N ARG A 600 25.07 -14.68 2.61
CA ARG A 600 23.93 -15.18 3.39
C ARG A 600 23.32 -14.09 4.27
N VAL A 601 24.14 -13.35 5.02
CA VAL A 601 23.65 -12.26 5.87
C VAL A 601 23.06 -11.13 5.03
N LEU A 602 23.62 -10.83 3.86
CA LEU A 602 23.01 -9.85 2.94
C LEU A 602 21.62 -10.31 2.45
N ALA A 603 21.46 -11.58 2.07
CA ALA A 603 20.16 -12.13 1.69
C ALA A 603 19.15 -12.15 2.86
N ASP A 604 19.61 -12.50 4.07
CA ASP A 604 18.78 -12.41 5.29
C ASP A 604 18.37 -10.94 5.57
N PHE A 605 19.24 -9.96 5.32
CA PHE A 605 18.97 -8.53 5.49
C PHE A 605 18.06 -7.95 4.38
N GLU A 606 18.18 -8.42 3.14
CA GLU A 606 17.27 -8.06 2.05
C GLU A 606 15.86 -8.61 2.30
N TYR A 607 15.76 -9.88 2.71
CA TYR A 607 14.50 -10.54 3.05
C TYR A 607 13.75 -9.84 4.20
N VAL A 608 14.48 -9.30 5.18
CA VAL A 608 13.92 -8.50 6.29
C VAL A 608 13.68 -7.03 5.90
N GLY A 609 14.19 -6.57 4.75
CA GLY A 609 14.07 -5.18 4.28
C GLY A 609 15.00 -4.19 5.00
N ILE A 610 16.10 -4.68 5.60
CA ILE A 610 17.14 -3.85 6.24
C ILE A 610 17.97 -3.11 5.18
N ILE A 611 18.26 -3.81 4.09
CA ILE A 611 18.81 -3.24 2.86
C ILE A 611 17.78 -3.41 1.74
N SER A 612 17.58 -2.36 0.95
CA SER A 612 16.84 -2.47 -0.30
C SER A 612 17.77 -2.94 -1.43
N PRO A 613 17.27 -3.70 -2.42
CA PRO A 613 17.92 -3.80 -3.72
C PRO A 613 18.28 -2.40 -4.24
N TYR A 614 19.52 -2.16 -4.66
CA TYR A 614 19.99 -0.83 -5.09
C TYR A 614 19.45 -0.48 -6.49
N ARG A 615 18.15 -0.13 -6.57
CA ARG A 615 17.44 0.17 -7.82
C ARG A 615 17.80 1.55 -8.39
N ARG A 616 19.04 1.74 -8.84
CA ARG A 616 19.37 2.77 -9.84
C ARG A 616 19.20 2.19 -11.24
N GLY A 617 17.98 2.32 -11.78
CA GLY A 617 17.60 1.70 -13.05
C GLY A 617 17.26 0.22 -12.91
N GLN A 618 16.84 -0.39 -14.02
CA GLN A 618 16.50 -1.81 -14.08
C GLN A 618 17.73 -2.67 -14.38
N GLN A 619 18.30 -3.32 -13.36
CA GLN A 619 18.87 -4.67 -13.47
C GLN A 619 19.20 -5.25 -12.09
N GLN A 620 19.33 -6.58 -12.04
CA GLN A 620 19.85 -7.37 -10.91
C GLN A 620 19.28 -7.04 -9.52
N ILE A 621 18.12 -7.64 -9.16
CA ILE A 621 18.08 -8.79 -8.22
C ILE A 621 16.88 -9.69 -8.63
N MET A 622 17.15 -10.81 -9.31
CA MET A 622 16.22 -11.94 -9.45
C MET A 622 16.90 -13.32 -9.43
N GLU A 623 18.24 -13.40 -9.34
CA GLU A 623 18.97 -14.68 -9.41
C GLU A 623 18.86 -15.54 -8.14
N PHE A 624 18.43 -14.97 -7.00
CA PHE A 624 18.51 -15.65 -5.69
C PHE A 624 17.30 -16.52 -5.31
N VAL A 625 16.27 -16.60 -6.17
CA VAL A 625 15.25 -17.64 -6.11
C VAL A 625 15.12 -18.25 -7.50
N PRO A 626 15.63 -19.47 -7.75
CA PRO A 626 15.52 -20.10 -9.07
C PRO A 626 14.05 -20.35 -9.38
N ASN A 627 13.50 -19.61 -10.34
CA ASN A 627 12.10 -19.76 -10.70
C ASN A 627 11.87 -21.12 -11.37
N LEU A 628 11.23 -22.05 -10.66
CA LEU A 628 11.00 -23.42 -11.14
C LEU A 628 10.04 -23.50 -12.34
N THR A 629 9.36 -22.40 -12.70
CA THR A 629 8.58 -22.29 -13.95
C THR A 629 9.39 -21.80 -15.15
N ASP A 630 10.61 -21.29 -14.96
CA ASP A 630 11.49 -20.94 -16.08
C ASP A 630 11.93 -22.21 -16.82
N ASN A 631 11.65 -22.25 -18.13
CA ASN A 631 12.02 -23.36 -19.01
C ASN A 631 13.54 -23.63 -19.00
N ASN A 632 14.38 -22.62 -18.78
CA ASN A 632 15.84 -22.77 -18.70
C ASN A 632 16.25 -23.49 -17.41
N VAL A 633 15.72 -23.05 -16.26
CA VAL A 633 15.94 -23.69 -14.95
C VAL A 633 15.37 -25.12 -14.96
N SER A 634 14.18 -25.31 -15.54
CA SER A 634 13.54 -26.62 -15.69
C SER A 634 14.35 -27.55 -16.60
N ALA A 635 14.90 -27.05 -17.71
CA ALA A 635 15.78 -27.82 -18.59
C ALA A 635 17.10 -28.20 -17.91
N ALA A 636 17.72 -27.28 -17.17
CA ALA A 636 18.93 -27.54 -16.39
C ALA A 636 18.69 -28.61 -15.31
N LEU A 637 17.60 -28.50 -14.54
CA LEU A 637 17.19 -29.50 -13.55
C LEU A 637 16.88 -30.88 -14.18
N ARG A 638 16.23 -30.91 -15.34
CA ARG A 638 15.98 -32.16 -16.09
C ARG A 638 17.28 -32.81 -16.57
N LYS A 639 18.24 -32.03 -17.07
CA LYS A 639 19.56 -32.55 -17.47
C LYS A 639 20.35 -33.05 -16.26
N LEU A 640 20.42 -32.27 -15.19
CA LEU A 640 21.17 -32.61 -14.00
C LEU A 640 20.62 -33.88 -13.33
N THR A 641 19.29 -33.99 -13.17
CA THR A 641 18.66 -35.22 -12.65
C THR A 641 18.85 -36.43 -13.58
N LEU A 642 18.76 -36.25 -14.91
CA LEU A 642 19.03 -37.32 -15.88
C LEU A 642 20.48 -37.82 -15.83
N PHE A 643 21.46 -36.92 -15.74
CA PHE A 643 22.87 -37.30 -15.61
C PHE A 643 23.19 -37.93 -14.25
N SER A 644 22.64 -37.39 -13.14
CA SER A 644 22.77 -38.04 -11.82
C SER A 644 22.16 -39.45 -11.80
N LEU A 645 21.01 -39.66 -12.46
CA LEU A 645 20.41 -40.98 -12.60
C LEU A 645 21.29 -41.90 -13.48
N ALA A 646 21.83 -41.40 -14.60
CA ALA A 646 22.69 -42.17 -15.49
C ALA A 646 23.98 -42.65 -14.82
N VAL A 647 24.63 -41.80 -14.01
CA VAL A 647 25.83 -42.14 -13.22
C VAL A 647 25.59 -43.30 -12.24
N ILE A 648 24.35 -43.51 -11.79
CA ILE A 648 23.99 -44.62 -10.88
C ILE A 648 23.51 -45.85 -11.68
N VAL A 649 22.57 -45.64 -12.61
CA VAL A 649 21.86 -46.73 -13.30
C VAL A 649 22.72 -47.42 -14.37
N VAL A 650 23.52 -46.68 -15.14
CA VAL A 650 24.32 -47.28 -16.22
C VAL A 650 25.42 -48.21 -15.68
N PRO A 651 26.22 -47.84 -14.66
CA PRO A 651 27.24 -48.73 -14.10
C PRO A 651 26.64 -49.95 -13.40
N LEU A 652 25.60 -49.79 -12.59
CA LEU A 652 24.96 -50.90 -11.88
C LEU A 652 24.27 -51.86 -12.86
N GLY A 653 23.50 -51.34 -13.82
CA GLY A 653 22.89 -52.16 -14.88
C GLY A 653 23.93 -52.90 -15.71
N SER A 654 25.00 -52.23 -16.11
CA SER A 654 26.11 -52.86 -16.84
C SER A 654 26.80 -53.95 -16.02
N MET A 655 27.01 -53.76 -14.71
CA MET A 655 27.60 -54.77 -13.84
C MET A 655 26.79 -56.07 -13.82
N PHE A 656 25.46 -56.01 -13.66
CA PHE A 656 24.62 -57.21 -13.64
C PHE A 656 24.48 -57.86 -15.03
N ILE A 657 24.40 -57.06 -16.10
CA ILE A 657 24.28 -57.57 -17.48
C ILE A 657 25.59 -58.23 -17.94
N SER A 658 26.74 -57.56 -17.74
CA SER A 658 28.06 -58.11 -18.10
C SER A 658 28.38 -59.36 -17.31
N LYS A 659 28.10 -59.40 -15.99
CA LYS A 659 28.27 -60.60 -15.17
C LYS A 659 27.53 -61.80 -15.78
N ARG A 660 26.22 -61.66 -15.97
CA ARG A 660 25.32 -62.78 -16.33
C ARG A 660 25.49 -63.23 -17.78
N TYR A 661 25.56 -62.30 -18.73
CA TYR A 661 25.52 -62.63 -20.16
C TYR A 661 26.91 -62.70 -20.80
N ILE A 662 27.84 -61.84 -20.41
CA ILE A 662 29.19 -61.81 -21.01
C ILE A 662 30.09 -62.81 -20.27
N PHE A 663 30.37 -62.57 -18.99
CA PHE A 663 31.40 -63.32 -18.27
C PHE A 663 30.95 -64.73 -17.84
N GLU A 664 29.75 -64.90 -17.29
CA GLU A 664 29.20 -66.23 -16.96
C GLU A 664 28.64 -66.93 -18.21
N GLY A 665 27.91 -66.21 -19.07
CA GLY A 665 27.20 -66.78 -20.22
C GLY A 665 28.07 -67.14 -21.44
N ILE A 666 28.93 -66.22 -21.90
CA ILE A 666 29.76 -66.41 -23.10
C ILE A 666 31.16 -66.95 -22.77
N PHE A 667 31.79 -66.43 -21.71
CA PHE A 667 33.15 -66.81 -21.35
C PHE A 667 33.25 -67.94 -20.29
N GLY A 668 32.13 -68.40 -19.72
CA GLY A 668 32.10 -69.51 -18.77
C GLY A 668 32.87 -69.27 -17.46
N ILE A 669 33.13 -68.01 -17.10
CA ILE A 669 33.98 -67.64 -15.96
C ILE A 669 33.23 -67.87 -14.65
N SER A 670 33.92 -68.43 -13.65
CA SER A 670 33.37 -68.69 -12.32
C SER A 670 32.87 -67.41 -11.65
N SER A 671 31.76 -67.53 -10.90
CA SER A 671 30.96 -66.38 -10.45
C SER A 671 31.74 -65.35 -9.62
N SER A 672 32.76 -65.78 -8.87
CA SER A 672 33.66 -64.91 -8.10
C SER A 672 34.51 -63.99 -8.99
N HIS A 673 35.16 -64.53 -10.02
CA HIS A 673 35.98 -63.75 -10.95
C HIS A 673 35.12 -62.89 -11.88
N SER A 674 33.94 -63.40 -12.27
CA SER A 674 32.95 -62.68 -13.08
C SER A 674 32.47 -61.38 -12.40
N ILE A 675 32.23 -61.39 -11.08
CA ILE A 675 31.88 -60.17 -10.32
C ILE A 675 32.98 -59.10 -10.43
N THR A 676 34.24 -59.48 -10.22
CA THR A 676 35.37 -58.54 -10.23
C THR A 676 35.55 -57.87 -11.59
N MET A 677 35.47 -58.63 -12.69
CA MET A 677 35.61 -58.06 -14.04
C MET A 677 34.42 -57.16 -14.41
N SER A 678 33.21 -57.52 -13.98
CA SER A 678 32.00 -56.71 -14.15
C SER A 678 32.08 -55.37 -13.39
N ALA A 679 32.70 -55.37 -12.20
CA ALA A 679 32.93 -54.15 -11.42
C ALA A 679 33.91 -53.19 -12.11
N VAL A 680 34.98 -53.70 -12.74
CA VAL A 680 35.93 -52.88 -13.51
C VAL A 680 35.23 -52.20 -14.70
N VAL A 681 34.40 -52.93 -15.44
CA VAL A 681 33.59 -52.37 -16.54
C VAL A 681 32.65 -51.26 -16.05
N ALA A 682 32.00 -51.45 -14.90
CA ALA A 682 31.14 -50.45 -14.29
C ALA A 682 31.92 -49.18 -13.89
N VAL A 683 33.11 -49.31 -13.29
CA VAL A 683 33.96 -48.16 -12.92
C VAL A 683 34.41 -47.37 -14.16
N ILE A 684 34.76 -48.04 -15.27
CA ILE A 684 35.09 -47.36 -16.52
C ILE A 684 33.88 -46.56 -17.05
N LEU A 685 32.67 -47.12 -17.00
CA LEU A 685 31.45 -46.45 -17.41
C LEU A 685 31.11 -45.21 -16.56
N VAL A 686 31.36 -45.23 -15.24
CA VAL A 686 31.24 -44.02 -14.39
C VAL A 686 32.06 -42.87 -14.96
N HIS A 687 33.32 -43.12 -15.30
CA HIS A 687 34.23 -42.09 -15.81
C HIS A 687 33.80 -41.58 -17.19
N VAL A 688 33.32 -42.47 -18.08
CA VAL A 688 32.79 -42.06 -19.39
C VAL A 688 31.55 -41.16 -19.24
N VAL A 689 30.60 -41.50 -18.38
CA VAL A 689 29.41 -40.66 -18.14
C VAL A 689 29.78 -39.32 -17.50
N LEU A 690 30.75 -39.29 -16.58
CA LEU A 690 31.26 -38.04 -15.99
C LEU A 690 31.96 -37.13 -17.02
N VAL A 691 32.77 -37.70 -17.93
CA VAL A 691 33.42 -36.94 -19.01
C VAL A 691 32.37 -36.37 -19.98
N ILE A 692 31.33 -37.13 -20.32
CA ILE A 692 30.22 -36.64 -21.15
C ILE A 692 29.44 -35.53 -20.45
N PHE A 693 29.19 -35.65 -19.14
CA PHE A 693 28.53 -34.61 -18.34
C PHE A 693 29.35 -33.31 -18.30
N VAL A 694 30.66 -33.39 -18.00
CA VAL A 694 31.55 -32.22 -18.00
C VAL A 694 31.65 -31.57 -19.38
N TYR A 695 31.78 -32.38 -20.44
CA TYR A 695 31.77 -31.88 -21.82
C TYR A 695 30.43 -31.24 -22.21
N SER A 696 29.29 -31.75 -21.72
CA SER A 696 27.99 -31.11 -21.92
C SER A 696 27.93 -29.75 -21.22
N ALA A 697 28.37 -29.67 -19.96
CA ALA A 697 28.33 -28.43 -19.17
C ALA A 697 29.22 -27.33 -19.77
N MET A 698 30.46 -27.65 -20.15
CA MET A 698 31.39 -26.69 -20.78
C MET A 698 30.89 -26.11 -22.12
N ASN A 699 29.96 -26.80 -22.79
CA ASN A 699 29.32 -26.36 -24.04
C ASN A 699 27.96 -25.65 -23.84
N GLU A 700 27.53 -25.43 -22.59
CA GLU A 700 26.29 -24.68 -22.27
C GLU A 700 26.54 -23.23 -21.85
N ASP A 701 27.63 -22.94 -21.13
CA ASP A 701 27.94 -21.55 -20.72
C ASP A 701 28.45 -20.67 -21.86
N SER A 702 29.11 -21.27 -22.86
CA SER A 702 29.59 -20.63 -24.11
C SER A 702 28.47 -20.23 -25.10
N ARG A 703 27.30 -19.86 -24.55
CA ARG A 703 26.10 -19.34 -25.23
C ARG A 703 25.52 -18.07 -24.58
N LYS A 704 25.99 -17.66 -23.38
CA LYS A 704 25.29 -16.76 -22.45
C LYS A 704 25.82 -15.30 -22.38
N THR A 705 26.05 -14.70 -23.54
CA THR A 705 25.94 -13.23 -23.74
C THR A 705 25.43 -13.05 -25.16
N ARG A 706 24.26 -12.45 -25.34
CA ARG A 706 23.63 -12.23 -26.66
C ARG A 706 22.62 -11.09 -26.61
N PHE A 707 23.00 -9.91 -27.10
CA PHE A 707 22.07 -8.78 -27.26
C PHE A 707 20.91 -9.05 -28.25
N ILE A 708 21.04 -10.09 -29.09
CA ILE A 708 19.99 -10.59 -29.98
C ILE A 708 19.76 -12.09 -29.74
N MET A 709 18.52 -12.46 -29.40
CA MET A 709 18.12 -13.84 -29.11
C MET A 709 17.02 -14.37 -30.05
N SER A 710 17.09 -15.66 -30.36
CA SER A 710 15.98 -16.40 -30.96
C SER A 710 14.93 -16.70 -29.88
N SER A 711 13.72 -16.16 -30.05
CA SER A 711 12.61 -16.29 -29.11
C SER A 711 11.42 -17.01 -29.76
N GLU A 712 10.46 -17.48 -28.97
CA GLU A 712 9.25 -18.09 -29.54
C GLU A 712 8.35 -17.02 -30.18
N PRO A 713 7.71 -17.28 -31.34
CA PRO A 713 6.87 -16.27 -32.02
C PRO A 713 5.71 -15.72 -31.17
N CYS A 714 5.28 -16.45 -30.13
CA CYS A 714 4.29 -15.93 -29.17
C CYS A 714 4.82 -14.80 -28.28
N ASN A 715 6.13 -14.74 -27.99
CA ASN A 715 6.75 -13.63 -27.24
C ASN A 715 6.79 -12.33 -28.06
N LEU A 716 6.90 -12.45 -29.39
CA LEU A 716 7.18 -11.33 -30.30
C LEU A 716 5.90 -10.70 -30.91
N ALA A 717 4.76 -10.89 -30.25
CA ALA A 717 3.44 -10.39 -30.63
C ALA A 717 3.04 -9.12 -29.85
N SER A 718 2.15 -8.30 -30.45
CA SER A 718 1.71 -6.99 -29.91
C SER A 718 1.28 -6.96 -28.43
N PRO A 719 0.55 -7.95 -27.86
CA PRO A 719 0.11 -7.88 -26.45
C PRO A 719 1.25 -7.81 -25.41
N PHE A 720 2.47 -8.13 -25.81
CA PHE A 720 3.63 -8.23 -24.92
C PHE A 720 4.66 -7.09 -25.12
N PHE A 721 4.33 -6.10 -25.97
CA PHE A 721 5.13 -4.89 -26.22
C PHE A 721 6.64 -5.16 -26.52
N PRO A 722 6.99 -6.09 -27.42
CA PRO A 722 8.36 -6.58 -27.54
C PRO A 722 9.33 -5.56 -28.14
N CYS A 723 10.55 -5.52 -27.61
CA CYS A 723 11.73 -5.00 -28.30
C CYS A 723 12.25 -6.08 -29.25
N LYS A 724 12.21 -5.85 -30.57
CA LYS A 724 12.59 -6.87 -31.56
C LYS A 724 13.15 -6.31 -32.85
N PHE A 725 13.94 -7.13 -33.52
CA PHE A 725 14.47 -6.92 -34.87
C PHE A 725 13.77 -7.87 -35.85
N GLY A 726 13.52 -7.38 -37.06
CA GLY A 726 12.95 -8.15 -38.17
C GLY A 726 11.54 -8.69 -37.95
N GLY A 727 11.15 -9.66 -38.77
CA GLY A 727 9.78 -10.17 -38.82
C GLY A 727 8.75 -9.14 -39.30
N LYS A 728 7.50 -9.26 -38.82
CA LYS A 728 6.43 -8.27 -39.05
C LYS A 728 6.32 -7.32 -37.85
N PRO A 729 5.99 -6.03 -38.04
CA PRO A 729 5.79 -5.11 -36.92
C PRO A 729 4.71 -5.63 -35.94
N ALA A 730 5.02 -5.63 -34.65
CA ALA A 730 4.05 -5.82 -33.59
C ALA A 730 3.51 -4.43 -33.21
N TRP A 731 2.48 -4.00 -33.96
CA TRP A 731 1.84 -2.69 -33.85
C TRP A 731 1.20 -2.44 -32.49
N LEU A 732 1.30 -1.20 -32.00
CA LEU A 732 0.76 -0.74 -30.72
C LEU A 732 -0.69 -0.31 -30.89
N ASN A 733 -0.93 0.85 -31.50
CA ASN A 733 -2.27 1.31 -31.85
C ASN A 733 -2.75 0.56 -33.11
N LEU A 734 -3.94 -0.06 -33.06
CA LEU A 734 -4.42 -0.97 -34.10
C LEU A 734 -5.34 -0.32 -35.14
N ALA A 735 -5.72 0.94 -34.95
CA ALA A 735 -6.65 1.65 -35.83
C ALA A 735 -5.92 2.29 -37.03
N ASP A 736 -4.94 3.15 -36.76
CA ASP A 736 -4.36 4.06 -37.75
C ASP A 736 -2.95 3.61 -38.22
N ILE A 737 -2.80 2.31 -38.50
CA ILE A 737 -1.53 1.68 -38.88
C ILE A 737 -0.97 2.28 -40.19
N PRO A 738 0.34 2.63 -40.26
CA PRO A 738 0.96 3.19 -41.47
C PRO A 738 0.70 2.40 -42.75
N SER A 739 0.36 3.12 -43.82
CA SER A 739 0.13 2.58 -45.15
C SER A 739 1.40 2.55 -46.01
N TYR A 740 1.33 1.90 -47.17
CA TYR A 740 2.39 1.94 -48.19
C TYR A 740 2.83 3.37 -48.56
N GLU A 741 1.89 4.32 -48.65
CA GLU A 741 2.19 5.73 -48.96
C GLU A 741 3.00 6.43 -47.86
N ASN A 742 2.87 5.99 -46.60
CA ASN A 742 3.63 6.52 -45.47
C ASN A 742 5.03 5.89 -45.34
N LEU A 743 5.31 4.83 -46.11
CA LEU A 743 6.49 3.97 -45.99
C LEU A 743 7.24 3.81 -47.34
N LYS A 744 7.21 4.84 -48.18
CA LYS A 744 8.08 4.95 -49.37
C LYS A 744 9.45 5.51 -49.00
N CYS A 745 10.51 4.97 -49.61
CA CYS A 745 11.83 5.58 -49.59
C CYS A 745 11.78 6.98 -50.22
N GLY A 746 12.34 8.00 -49.54
CA GLY A 746 12.33 9.38 -50.02
C GLY A 746 13.17 9.65 -51.28
N GLN A 747 13.90 8.64 -51.78
CA GLN A 747 14.74 8.70 -52.97
C GLN A 747 14.14 7.86 -54.10
N CYS A 748 14.15 6.53 -53.96
CA CYS A 748 13.72 5.60 -55.02
C CYS A 748 12.22 5.24 -54.99
N SER A 749 11.43 5.82 -54.07
CA SER A 749 9.99 5.56 -53.87
C SER A 749 9.58 4.10 -53.57
N ALA A 750 10.52 3.17 -53.48
CA ALA A 750 10.28 1.77 -53.15
C ALA A 750 9.78 1.60 -51.69
N PRO A 751 9.03 0.53 -51.37
CA PRO A 751 8.59 0.26 -50.00
C PRO A 751 9.77 0.04 -49.06
N MET A 752 9.75 0.72 -47.91
CA MET A 752 10.65 0.43 -46.81
C MET A 752 10.28 -0.89 -46.12
N THR A 753 11.30 -1.64 -45.70
CA THR A 753 11.18 -2.86 -44.90
C THR A 753 11.23 -2.51 -43.42
N PHE A 754 10.44 -3.19 -42.60
CA PHE A 754 10.52 -3.08 -41.14
C PHE A 754 11.88 -3.58 -40.65
N LEU A 755 12.60 -2.73 -39.90
CA LEU A 755 13.91 -3.06 -39.34
C LEU A 755 13.79 -3.57 -37.90
N LEU A 756 13.25 -2.74 -37.01
CA LEU A 756 13.17 -3.01 -35.58
C LEU A 756 12.12 -2.15 -34.88
N GLN A 757 11.75 -2.55 -33.67
CA GLN A 757 10.91 -1.78 -32.77
C GLN A 757 11.44 -1.82 -31.33
N ILE A 758 11.22 -0.74 -30.58
CA ILE A 758 11.65 -0.57 -29.19
C ILE A 758 10.49 -0.05 -28.33
N TYR A 759 10.26 -0.69 -27.19
CA TYR A 759 9.38 -0.20 -26.14
C TYR A 759 10.12 0.83 -25.28
N ALA A 760 9.58 2.05 -25.24
CA ALA A 760 10.22 3.22 -24.67
C ALA A 760 9.19 4.09 -23.93
N PRO A 761 8.63 3.62 -22.79
CA PRO A 761 7.66 4.38 -22.00
C PRO A 761 8.25 5.68 -21.45
N VAL A 762 7.39 6.66 -21.15
CA VAL A 762 7.80 7.94 -20.53
C VAL A 762 6.87 8.26 -19.35
N ASP A 763 7.32 7.93 -18.13
CA ASP A 763 6.52 7.98 -16.90
C ASP A 763 5.91 9.35 -16.58
N SER A 764 6.53 10.44 -17.05
CA SER A 764 6.04 11.81 -16.87
C SER A 764 4.90 12.23 -17.81
N VAL A 765 4.52 11.38 -18.78
CA VAL A 765 3.47 11.67 -19.77
C VAL A 765 2.47 10.50 -19.79
N SER A 766 1.28 10.72 -19.23
CA SER A 766 0.26 9.66 -19.02
C SER A 766 -0.24 8.98 -20.30
N THR A 767 -0.21 9.66 -21.44
CA THR A 767 -0.56 9.09 -22.75
C THR A 767 0.60 8.33 -23.42
N ALA A 768 1.82 8.44 -22.85
CA ALA A 768 3.03 7.71 -23.24
C ALA A 768 3.39 6.55 -22.28
N PHE A 769 2.41 6.09 -21.49
CA PHE A 769 2.56 4.94 -20.58
C PHE A 769 2.95 3.66 -21.34
N HIS A 770 2.30 3.40 -22.48
CA HIS A 770 2.85 2.54 -23.51
C HIS A 770 3.31 3.43 -24.66
N ARG A 771 4.60 3.40 -25.00
CA ARG A 771 5.16 4.15 -26.13
C ARG A 771 6.13 3.25 -26.89
N MET A 772 5.88 3.13 -28.19
CA MET A 772 6.64 2.28 -29.11
C MET A 772 7.27 3.13 -30.20
N LEU A 773 8.52 2.81 -30.53
CA LEU A 773 9.26 3.40 -31.64
C LEU A 773 9.50 2.32 -32.69
N TYR A 774 9.08 2.57 -33.94
CA TYR A 774 9.22 1.65 -35.06
C TYR A 774 10.18 2.24 -36.10
N VAL A 775 11.16 1.46 -36.54
CA VAL A 775 12.14 1.87 -37.54
C VAL A 775 11.97 1.05 -38.82
N PHE A 776 11.97 1.74 -39.95
CA PHE A 776 11.88 1.16 -41.30
C PHE A 776 13.04 1.66 -42.16
N LEU A 777 13.54 0.84 -43.09
CA LEU A 777 14.64 1.21 -43.98
C LEU A 777 14.42 0.78 -45.44
N CYS A 778 15.09 1.44 -46.37
CA CYS A 778 15.11 1.07 -47.79
C CYS A 778 16.12 -0.05 -48.08
N LYS A 779 15.68 -1.19 -48.63
CA LYS A 779 16.60 -2.29 -49.05
C LYS A 779 17.33 -2.06 -50.38
N ASN A 780 17.08 -0.94 -51.09
CA ASN A 780 17.77 -0.65 -52.35
C ASN A 780 19.23 -0.19 -52.09
N LYS A 781 20.20 -0.92 -52.65
CA LYS A 781 21.65 -0.66 -52.56
C LYS A 781 22.01 0.80 -52.85
N THR A 782 21.50 1.38 -53.94
CA THR A 782 21.80 2.77 -54.34
C THR A 782 21.33 3.84 -53.34
N CYS A 783 20.41 3.51 -52.43
CA CYS A 783 19.88 4.44 -51.44
C CYS A 783 20.76 4.64 -50.19
N TRP A 784 21.92 3.99 -50.15
CA TRP A 784 22.89 4.11 -49.05
C TRP A 784 24.14 4.90 -49.44
N GLU A 785 24.32 5.23 -50.72
CA GLU A 785 25.44 6.05 -51.23
C GLU A 785 25.53 7.42 -50.51
N PRO A 786 26.71 7.85 -50.04
CA PRO A 786 26.86 9.07 -49.22
C PRO A 786 26.26 10.34 -49.84
N LYS A 787 26.29 10.46 -51.17
CA LYS A 787 25.82 11.65 -51.91
C LYS A 787 24.30 11.73 -52.10
N GLN A 788 23.53 10.72 -51.65
CA GLN A 788 22.07 10.67 -51.84
C GLN A 788 21.27 10.32 -50.57
N SER A 789 21.94 10.00 -49.45
CA SER A 789 21.42 9.22 -48.31
C SER A 789 20.32 9.84 -47.42
N VAL A 790 19.59 10.87 -47.89
CA VAL A 790 18.48 11.52 -47.16
C VAL A 790 17.21 10.66 -47.22
N ASN A 791 16.49 10.48 -46.11
CA ASN A 791 15.20 9.76 -46.03
C ASN A 791 15.22 8.28 -46.52
N ASN A 792 16.35 7.58 -46.39
CA ASN A 792 16.42 6.12 -46.60
C ASN A 792 15.96 5.29 -45.38
N VAL A 793 15.96 5.91 -44.19
CA VAL A 793 15.35 5.41 -42.94
C VAL A 793 14.11 6.25 -42.62
N THR A 794 13.13 5.68 -41.93
CA THR A 794 11.97 6.39 -41.37
C THR A 794 11.56 5.81 -40.03
N VAL A 795 11.17 6.69 -39.10
CA VAL A 795 10.79 6.35 -37.73
C VAL A 795 9.38 6.81 -37.44
N PHE A 796 8.58 5.95 -36.80
CA PHE A 796 7.28 6.30 -36.24
C PHE A 796 7.24 6.08 -34.74
N ARG A 797 6.78 7.08 -33.99
CA ARG A 797 6.33 6.94 -32.60
C ARG A 797 4.84 6.67 -32.56
N SER A 798 4.43 5.66 -31.81
CA SER A 798 3.04 5.47 -31.40
C SER A 798 2.97 5.39 -29.88
N GLN A 799 1.85 5.82 -29.29
CA GLN A 799 1.66 5.76 -27.85
C GLN A 799 0.19 5.53 -27.48
N LEU A 800 0.00 4.97 -26.28
CA LEU A 800 -1.28 4.69 -25.66
C LEU A 800 -1.20 4.94 -24.14
N PRO A 801 -2.25 5.49 -23.52
CA PRO A 801 -2.40 5.47 -22.07
C PRO A 801 -2.58 4.04 -21.53
N ARG A 802 -2.36 3.88 -20.22
CA ARG A 802 -2.48 2.62 -19.46
C ARG A 802 -3.83 1.90 -19.66
N ILE A 803 -4.91 2.66 -19.77
CA ILE A 803 -6.25 2.16 -20.11
C ILE A 803 -6.50 2.56 -21.56
N ASN A 804 -6.66 1.58 -22.46
CA ASN A 804 -6.84 1.79 -23.89
C ASN A 804 -7.70 0.66 -24.51
N ASP A 805 -8.18 0.89 -25.73
CA ASP A 805 -9.16 0.02 -26.39
C ASP A 805 -8.60 -1.34 -26.87
N PHE A 806 -7.26 -1.49 -26.88
CA PHE A 806 -6.58 -2.60 -27.56
C PHE A 806 -6.05 -3.65 -26.58
N TYR A 807 -5.50 -3.23 -25.43
CA TYR A 807 -4.82 -4.11 -24.47
C TYR A 807 -5.47 -4.07 -23.08
N PRO A 808 -5.51 -5.19 -22.34
CA PRO A 808 -5.94 -5.20 -20.94
C PRO A 808 -4.92 -4.46 -20.06
N GLU A 809 -5.40 -3.78 -19.01
CA GLU A 809 -4.53 -3.08 -18.04
C GLU A 809 -3.55 -4.04 -17.33
N LYS A 810 -4.02 -5.26 -17.05
CA LYS A 810 -3.19 -6.34 -16.48
C LYS A 810 -2.52 -7.12 -17.62
N GLN A 811 -1.19 -7.05 -17.67
CA GLN A 811 -0.39 -7.86 -18.59
C GLN A 811 -0.57 -9.37 -18.30
N THR A 812 -0.68 -10.16 -19.38
CA THR A 812 -0.74 -11.63 -19.36
C THR A 812 0.60 -12.21 -19.79
N GLU A 813 1.00 -13.37 -19.26
CA GLU A 813 2.26 -14.02 -19.62
C GLU A 813 2.22 -14.60 -21.06
N PRO A 814 3.30 -14.44 -21.86
CA PRO A 814 3.41 -15.04 -23.19
C PRO A 814 3.22 -16.56 -23.20
N CYS A 815 2.78 -17.09 -24.33
CA CYS A 815 2.66 -18.53 -24.62
C CYS A 815 1.78 -19.36 -23.65
N THR A 816 1.15 -18.73 -22.65
CA THR A 816 0.08 -19.30 -21.81
C THR A 816 -1.25 -19.38 -22.58
N PRO A 817 -2.28 -20.09 -22.06
CA PRO A 817 -3.62 -20.06 -22.65
C PRO A 817 -4.23 -18.66 -22.69
N GLU A 818 -4.01 -17.84 -21.64
CA GLU A 818 -4.49 -16.46 -21.56
C GLU A 818 -3.74 -15.55 -22.56
N GLY A 819 -2.41 -15.66 -22.62
CA GLY A 819 -1.60 -14.94 -23.61
C GLY A 819 -1.96 -15.32 -25.06
N SER A 820 -2.24 -16.60 -25.32
CA SER A 820 -2.70 -17.09 -26.63
C SER A 820 -4.08 -16.52 -26.99
N ALA A 821 -4.98 -16.40 -26.03
CA ALA A 821 -6.27 -15.73 -26.22
C ALA A 821 -6.10 -14.21 -26.46
N ALA A 822 -5.16 -13.55 -25.77
CA ALA A 822 -4.84 -12.13 -25.98
C ALA A 822 -4.28 -11.86 -27.38
N VAL A 823 -3.35 -12.70 -27.87
CA VAL A 823 -2.85 -12.65 -29.26
C VAL A 823 -3.97 -12.86 -30.26
N THR A 824 -4.85 -13.83 -30.01
CA THR A 824 -6.02 -14.10 -30.87
C THR A 824 -6.99 -12.92 -30.90
N LYS A 825 -7.27 -12.29 -29.75
CA LYS A 825 -8.10 -11.08 -29.64
C LYS A 825 -7.50 -9.93 -30.44
N VAL A 826 -6.22 -9.61 -30.25
CA VAL A 826 -5.54 -8.50 -30.95
C VAL A 826 -5.43 -8.75 -32.46
N SER A 827 -5.13 -9.99 -32.88
CA SER A 827 -5.15 -10.41 -34.28
C SER A 827 -6.54 -10.21 -34.91
N SER A 828 -7.62 -10.51 -34.16
CA SER A 828 -9.00 -10.33 -34.64
C SER A 828 -9.41 -8.88 -34.90
N LEU A 829 -8.71 -7.90 -34.30
CA LEU A 829 -8.88 -6.47 -34.57
C LEU A 829 -8.13 -6.04 -35.85
N CYS A 830 -6.97 -6.64 -36.12
CA CYS A 830 -6.04 -6.28 -37.19
C CYS A 830 -6.38 -6.89 -38.57
N LYS A 831 -7.64 -6.79 -39.02
CA LYS A 831 -8.14 -7.51 -40.21
C LYS A 831 -7.60 -7.04 -41.57
N ARG A 832 -6.78 -5.97 -41.64
CA ARG A 832 -6.29 -5.36 -42.90
C ARG A 832 -4.77 -5.16 -42.92
N LEU A 833 -4.01 -6.19 -42.53
CA LEU A 833 -2.55 -6.18 -42.63
C LEU A 833 -2.07 -6.91 -43.89
N CYS A 834 -0.96 -6.45 -44.47
CA CYS A 834 -0.35 -7.07 -45.63
C CYS A 834 0.32 -8.39 -45.25
N GLU A 835 -0.03 -9.49 -45.92
CA GLU A 835 0.53 -10.81 -45.59
C GLU A 835 2.06 -10.87 -45.75
N VAL A 836 2.63 -10.06 -46.64
CA VAL A 836 4.08 -10.02 -46.87
C VAL A 836 4.83 -9.22 -45.80
N CYS A 837 4.33 -8.04 -45.39
CA CYS A 837 5.10 -7.07 -44.59
C CYS A 837 4.43 -6.54 -43.32
N GLY A 838 3.18 -6.93 -43.03
CA GLY A 838 2.46 -6.55 -41.82
C GLY A 838 1.96 -5.09 -41.75
N ILE A 839 2.20 -4.24 -42.75
CA ILE A 839 1.69 -2.85 -42.79
C ILE A 839 0.23 -2.79 -43.29
N PHE A 840 -0.46 -1.65 -43.20
CA PHE A 840 -1.86 -1.53 -43.62
C PHE A 840 -2.06 -1.87 -45.12
N ALA A 841 -3.13 -2.61 -45.41
CA ALA A 841 -3.39 -3.23 -46.70
C ALA A 841 -4.82 -2.95 -47.22
N PRO A 842 -4.98 -2.01 -48.17
CA PRO A 842 -6.29 -1.71 -48.77
C PRO A 842 -6.69 -2.71 -49.87
N ASN A 843 -5.74 -3.44 -50.47
CA ASN A 843 -6.02 -4.41 -51.54
C ASN A 843 -6.20 -5.83 -50.97
N PHE A 844 -6.86 -6.72 -51.70
CA PHE A 844 -7.04 -8.13 -51.37
C PHE A 844 -6.89 -9.03 -52.60
N CYS A 845 -6.66 -10.33 -52.36
CA CYS A 845 -6.62 -11.33 -53.43
C CYS A 845 -8.03 -11.50 -54.03
N GLY A 846 -8.24 -11.04 -55.27
CA GLY A 846 -9.56 -11.09 -55.93
C GLY A 846 -10.18 -12.49 -56.09
N LYS A 847 -9.39 -13.56 -55.97
CA LYS A 847 -9.88 -14.96 -56.05
C LYS A 847 -10.38 -15.50 -54.69
N CYS A 848 -9.60 -15.39 -53.62
CA CYS A 848 -9.97 -15.97 -52.32
C CYS A 848 -10.49 -14.95 -51.29
N GLN A 849 -10.27 -13.65 -51.52
CA GLN A 849 -10.66 -12.49 -50.70
C GLN A 849 -10.17 -12.48 -49.23
N SER A 850 -9.53 -13.56 -48.77
CA SER A 850 -9.02 -13.76 -47.40
C SER A 850 -7.61 -13.22 -47.14
N VAL A 851 -6.85 -12.85 -48.17
CA VAL A 851 -5.46 -12.40 -48.06
C VAL A 851 -5.32 -10.96 -48.57
N HIS A 852 -4.72 -10.10 -47.74
CA HIS A 852 -4.61 -8.66 -47.96
C HIS A 852 -3.19 -8.23 -48.36
N TYR A 853 -3.09 -7.16 -49.15
CA TYR A 853 -1.83 -6.62 -49.68
C TYR A 853 -1.78 -5.08 -49.65
N CYS A 854 -0.63 -4.52 -49.26
CA CYS A 854 -0.39 -3.08 -49.28
C CYS A 854 -0.16 -2.54 -50.70
N SER A 855 0.56 -3.29 -51.55
CA SER A 855 0.82 -2.94 -52.96
C SER A 855 0.63 -4.13 -53.90
N LYS A 856 0.50 -3.84 -55.20
CA LYS A 856 0.47 -4.86 -56.27
C LYS A 856 1.77 -5.65 -56.37
N GLU A 857 2.88 -5.10 -55.87
CA GLU A 857 4.19 -5.76 -55.87
C GLU A 857 4.21 -6.89 -54.84
N HIS A 858 3.74 -6.62 -53.61
CA HIS A 858 3.64 -7.63 -52.55
C HIS A 858 2.61 -8.71 -52.92
N GLN A 859 1.53 -8.34 -53.62
CA GLN A 859 0.61 -9.33 -54.20
C GLN A 859 1.31 -10.26 -55.20
N ARG A 860 2.08 -9.73 -56.15
CA ARG A 860 2.85 -10.51 -57.13
C ARG A 860 3.91 -11.40 -56.46
N LEU A 861 4.64 -10.86 -55.47
CA LEU A 861 5.65 -11.59 -54.72
C LEU A 861 5.03 -12.80 -54.00
N HIS A 862 3.97 -12.59 -53.21
CA HIS A 862 3.32 -13.68 -52.48
C HIS A 862 2.69 -14.72 -53.43
N TRP A 863 2.09 -14.26 -54.54
CA TRP A 863 1.53 -15.12 -55.58
C TRP A 863 2.57 -16.07 -56.17
N ASN A 864 3.76 -15.55 -56.49
CA ASN A 864 4.85 -16.32 -57.09
C ASN A 864 5.55 -17.24 -56.08
N VAL A 865 5.69 -16.82 -54.83
CA VAL A 865 6.40 -17.59 -53.77
C VAL A 865 5.58 -18.79 -53.29
N GLY A 866 4.25 -18.70 -53.22
CA GLY A 866 3.42 -19.84 -52.81
C GLY A 866 1.91 -19.67 -52.95
N HIS A 867 1.39 -18.44 -52.80
CA HIS A 867 -0.06 -18.21 -52.68
C HIS A 867 -0.87 -18.68 -53.90
N LYS A 868 -0.29 -18.74 -55.11
CA LYS A 868 -0.93 -19.33 -56.31
C LYS A 868 -1.45 -20.76 -56.05
N GLN A 869 -0.79 -21.54 -55.19
CA GLN A 869 -1.18 -22.91 -54.82
C GLN A 869 -2.15 -22.93 -53.63
N GLU A 870 -1.89 -22.12 -52.61
CA GLU A 870 -2.72 -22.02 -51.39
C GLU A 870 -4.12 -21.41 -51.65
N CYS A 871 -4.24 -20.49 -52.61
CA CYS A 871 -5.47 -19.76 -52.97
C CYS A 871 -6.62 -20.66 -53.48
N SER A 872 -6.44 -21.98 -53.47
CA SER A 872 -7.46 -22.99 -53.80
C SER A 872 -7.73 -23.99 -52.65
N GLY A 873 -7.17 -23.78 -51.45
CA GLY A 873 -7.38 -24.64 -50.26
C GLY A 873 -6.32 -25.73 -50.03
N SER A 874 -5.22 -25.73 -50.80
CA SER A 874 -4.09 -26.66 -50.63
C SER A 874 -3.37 -26.45 -49.29
N LYS A 875 -2.71 -27.49 -48.77
CA LYS A 875 -1.92 -27.41 -47.51
C LYS A 875 -0.84 -26.33 -47.57
N LYS A 876 -0.60 -25.65 -46.45
CA LYS A 876 0.55 -24.74 -46.27
C LYS A 876 1.87 -25.52 -46.25
N GLU A 877 2.80 -25.15 -47.12
CA GLU A 877 4.23 -25.40 -46.92
C GLU A 877 4.90 -24.05 -46.56
N SER A 878 5.89 -24.08 -45.67
CA SER A 878 6.46 -22.84 -45.10
C SER A 878 7.52 -22.22 -46.03
N CYS A 879 7.08 -21.40 -46.98
CA CYS A 879 7.98 -20.65 -47.86
C CYS A 879 8.70 -19.52 -47.09
N LYS A 880 10.03 -19.42 -47.21
CA LYS A 880 10.80 -18.30 -46.65
C LYS A 880 10.37 -16.97 -47.31
N ASN A 881 9.96 -16.00 -46.50
CA ASN A 881 9.54 -14.69 -46.98
C ASN A 881 10.75 -13.76 -47.18
N VAL A 882 11.31 -13.78 -48.39
CA VAL A 882 12.55 -13.09 -48.81
C VAL A 882 12.56 -11.58 -48.54
N LEU A 883 11.40 -10.93 -48.36
CA LEU A 883 11.35 -9.48 -48.11
C LEU A 883 11.77 -9.11 -46.68
N LEU A 884 11.42 -9.92 -45.67
CA LEU A 884 11.61 -9.58 -44.26
C LEU A 884 13.06 -9.82 -43.81
N PHE A 885 13.46 -9.15 -42.73
CA PHE A 885 14.66 -9.55 -41.99
C PHE A 885 14.35 -10.72 -41.03
N PRO A 886 15.34 -11.56 -40.66
CA PRO A 886 15.18 -12.58 -39.64
C PRO A 886 14.60 -12.01 -38.34
N GLU A 887 13.64 -12.71 -37.74
CA GLU A 887 12.94 -12.22 -36.54
C GLU A 887 13.67 -12.66 -35.26
N TYR A 888 14.09 -11.68 -34.44
CA TYR A 888 14.81 -11.90 -33.20
C TYR A 888 14.39 -10.91 -32.10
N GLU A 889 14.47 -11.35 -30.84
CA GLU A 889 14.29 -10.52 -29.65
C GLU A 889 15.54 -9.68 -29.38
N ILE A 890 15.35 -8.40 -28.99
CA ILE A 890 16.44 -7.50 -28.58
C ILE A 890 16.48 -7.45 -27.06
N VAL A 891 17.56 -7.96 -26.47
CA VAL A 891 17.74 -8.07 -25.02
C VAL A 891 18.41 -6.80 -24.47
N THR A 892 17.83 -6.23 -23.41
CA THR A 892 18.34 -5.01 -22.77
C THR A 892 19.28 -5.35 -21.61
N GLU A 893 20.58 -5.30 -21.85
CA GLU A 893 21.65 -5.45 -20.84
C GLU A 893 22.30 -4.09 -20.53
N VAL A 894 22.84 -3.92 -19.31
CA VAL A 894 23.65 -2.74 -18.97
C VAL A 894 25.00 -2.81 -19.68
N GLU A 895 25.31 -1.75 -20.42
CA GLU A 895 26.57 -1.53 -21.11
C GLU A 895 27.76 -1.65 -20.14
N GLN A 896 28.66 -2.59 -20.41
CA GLN A 896 29.73 -2.94 -19.47
C GLN A 896 30.95 -2.03 -19.64
N PHE A 897 31.54 -1.62 -18.50
CA PHE A 897 32.75 -0.79 -18.44
C PHE A 897 33.80 -1.49 -17.57
N THR A 898 34.56 -2.39 -18.19
CA THR A 898 35.65 -3.13 -17.55
C THR A 898 36.99 -2.78 -18.20
N GLU A 899 38.01 -2.58 -17.36
CA GLU A 899 39.39 -2.78 -17.78
C GLU A 899 39.62 -4.29 -17.88
N GLU A 900 40.17 -4.74 -19.01
CA GLU A 900 40.64 -6.10 -19.30
C GLU A 900 39.67 -7.28 -19.09
N SER A 901 39.00 -7.69 -20.17
CA SER A 901 38.53 -9.08 -20.34
C SER A 901 38.76 -9.55 -21.79
N LYS A 902 39.10 -10.84 -21.98
CA LYS A 902 39.37 -11.43 -23.31
C LYS A 902 38.14 -12.19 -23.82
N PRO A 903 37.79 -12.08 -25.12
CA PRO A 903 36.60 -12.72 -25.69
C PRO A 903 36.75 -14.22 -25.92
N GLU A 904 35.61 -14.92 -26.06
CA GLU A 904 35.56 -16.37 -26.23
C GLU A 904 35.73 -16.88 -27.68
N ARG A 905 36.10 -18.16 -27.78
CA ARG A 905 36.52 -18.86 -29.01
C ARG A 905 35.40 -19.16 -30.02
N SER A 906 34.13 -19.06 -29.63
CA SER A 906 32.99 -19.19 -30.55
C SER A 906 32.64 -17.83 -31.18
N THR A 907 32.63 -16.78 -30.34
CA THR A 907 32.54 -15.37 -30.71
C THR A 907 33.67 -14.98 -31.65
N GLU A 908 34.88 -15.50 -31.43
CA GLU A 908 36.10 -15.25 -32.19
C GLU A 908 35.91 -15.35 -33.71
N LYS A 909 35.14 -16.32 -34.24
CA LYS A 909 34.87 -16.42 -35.69
C LYS A 909 33.96 -15.33 -36.25
N ARG A 910 33.00 -14.83 -35.47
CA ARG A 910 32.10 -13.73 -35.85
C ARG A 910 32.77 -12.37 -35.65
N MET A 911 33.53 -12.23 -34.57
CA MET A 911 34.42 -11.11 -34.31
C MET A 911 35.47 -10.97 -35.41
N GLU A 912 36.01 -12.07 -35.91
CA GLU A 912 36.97 -12.05 -37.01
C GLU A 912 36.35 -11.52 -38.32
N ALA A 913 35.12 -11.92 -38.66
CA ALA A 913 34.39 -11.33 -39.78
C ALA A 913 34.13 -9.82 -39.58
N TYR A 914 33.76 -9.39 -38.37
CA TYR A 914 33.57 -7.96 -38.06
C TYR A 914 34.88 -7.17 -38.07
N ARG A 915 35.99 -7.75 -37.60
CA ARG A 915 37.34 -7.16 -37.70
C ARG A 915 37.80 -7.03 -39.14
N GLN A 916 37.57 -8.04 -39.98
CA GLN A 916 37.89 -8.01 -41.40
C GLN A 916 37.06 -6.96 -42.16
N TYR A 917 35.79 -6.77 -41.77
CA TYR A 917 34.93 -5.69 -42.27
C TYR A 917 35.44 -4.30 -41.84
N MET A 918 35.75 -4.09 -40.54
CA MET A 918 36.35 -2.83 -40.07
C MET A 918 37.70 -2.54 -40.75
N ALA A 919 38.52 -3.57 -41.02
CA ALA A 919 39.80 -3.43 -41.69
C ALA A 919 39.68 -3.12 -43.21
N SER A 920 38.60 -3.53 -43.87
CA SER A 920 38.35 -3.14 -45.27
C SER A 920 37.90 -1.68 -45.38
N ILE A 921 37.19 -1.17 -44.37
CA ILE A 921 36.86 0.25 -44.22
C ILE A 921 38.15 1.07 -44.02
N ASP A 922 39.05 0.67 -43.10
CA ASP A 922 40.36 1.31 -42.90
C ASP A 922 41.17 1.40 -44.22
N LEU A 923 41.12 0.35 -45.06
CA LEU A 923 41.79 0.31 -46.38
C LEU A 923 41.14 1.19 -47.46
N ASN A 924 39.81 1.34 -47.46
CA ASN A 924 39.12 2.18 -48.44
C ASN A 924 39.17 3.66 -48.05
N ALA A 925 39.08 3.99 -46.76
CA ALA A 925 39.31 5.33 -46.22
C ALA A 925 40.73 5.87 -46.52
N ALA A 926 41.70 4.98 -46.77
CA ALA A 926 43.05 5.35 -47.23
C ALA A 926 43.13 5.64 -48.74
N LYS A 927 42.23 5.10 -49.58
CA LYS A 927 42.23 5.31 -51.04
C LYS A 927 41.57 6.64 -51.44
N ASP A 928 40.41 6.97 -50.89
CA ASP A 928 39.64 8.15 -51.32
C ASP A 928 40.29 9.48 -50.96
N LYS A 929 41.13 9.51 -49.91
CA LYS A 929 41.91 10.70 -49.50
C LYS A 929 42.90 11.20 -50.57
N SER A 930 43.07 10.47 -51.67
CA SER A 930 43.95 10.85 -52.80
C SER A 930 43.33 11.89 -53.77
N LYS A 931 42.09 12.38 -53.57
CA LYS A 931 41.42 13.29 -54.53
C LYS A 931 40.78 14.53 -53.88
N ASN A 932 41.20 15.71 -54.37
CA ASN A 932 40.52 17.02 -54.36
C ASN A 932 40.64 18.00 -53.17
N TYR A 933 41.50 17.81 -52.16
CA TYR A 933 41.75 18.86 -51.13
C TYR A 933 43.23 19.09 -50.80
N GLY A 934 43.55 20.30 -50.30
CA GLY A 934 44.90 20.78 -50.03
C GLY A 934 45.46 20.31 -48.68
N ALA A 935 46.78 20.12 -48.61
CA ALA A 935 47.44 19.37 -47.52
C ALA A 935 47.26 19.96 -46.11
N GLU A 936 47.26 21.29 -45.95
CA GLU A 936 47.25 21.93 -44.62
C GLU A 936 45.88 21.89 -43.94
N GLU A 937 44.78 22.01 -44.71
CA GLU A 937 43.42 21.75 -44.20
C GLU A 937 43.19 20.24 -43.94
N LEU A 938 43.79 19.37 -44.77
CA LEU A 938 43.73 17.93 -44.58
C LEU A 938 44.39 17.49 -43.26
N GLU A 939 45.53 18.09 -42.89
CA GLU A 939 46.27 17.74 -41.68
C GLU A 939 45.53 18.10 -40.39
N SER A 940 44.86 19.26 -40.32
CA SER A 940 44.13 19.66 -39.11
C SER A 940 42.89 18.78 -38.90
N MET A 941 42.05 18.64 -39.93
CA MET A 941 40.85 17.80 -39.89
C MET A 941 41.18 16.32 -39.62
N SER A 942 42.30 15.80 -40.16
CA SER A 942 42.68 14.40 -39.94
C SER A 942 43.00 14.08 -38.48
N LYS A 943 43.64 15.00 -37.74
CA LYS A 943 44.06 14.78 -36.34
C LYS A 943 42.88 14.75 -35.36
N GLU A 944 41.80 15.45 -35.67
CA GLU A 944 40.59 15.47 -34.81
C GLU A 944 39.62 14.35 -35.18
N ALA A 945 39.38 14.09 -36.47
CA ALA A 945 38.55 12.96 -36.91
C ALA A 945 39.12 11.60 -36.46
N ASP A 946 40.44 11.43 -36.51
CA ASP A 946 41.14 10.23 -36.02
C ASP A 946 41.01 10.03 -34.50
N LYS A 947 40.82 11.10 -33.72
CA LYS A 947 40.58 11.02 -32.27
C LYS A 947 39.17 10.52 -31.94
N ASP A 948 38.14 11.05 -32.61
CA ASP A 948 36.76 10.62 -32.38
C ASP A 948 36.50 9.23 -32.98
N PHE A 949 37.12 8.87 -34.11
CA PHE A 949 37.09 7.49 -34.64
C PHE A 949 37.75 6.49 -33.67
N LYS A 950 38.88 6.83 -33.05
CA LYS A 950 39.50 6.01 -31.99
C LYS A 950 38.59 5.89 -30.76
N ARG A 951 37.90 6.96 -30.37
CA ARG A 951 36.92 6.93 -29.27
C ARG A 951 35.72 6.04 -29.60
N PHE A 952 35.18 6.11 -30.81
CA PHE A 952 34.11 5.25 -31.32
C PHE A 952 34.55 3.77 -31.31
N ARG A 953 35.72 3.48 -31.87
CA ARG A 953 36.31 2.14 -31.96
C ARG A 953 36.55 1.51 -30.59
N ALA A 954 37.29 2.18 -29.70
CA ALA A 954 37.59 1.66 -28.36
C ALA A 954 36.32 1.42 -27.53
N ARG A 955 35.25 2.20 -27.79
CA ARG A 955 33.96 2.09 -27.12
C ARG A 955 33.10 0.94 -27.64
N ILE A 956 33.25 0.56 -28.92
CA ILE A 956 32.64 -0.65 -29.50
C ILE A 956 33.44 -1.90 -29.11
N GLU A 957 34.77 -1.83 -29.08
CA GLU A 957 35.63 -2.96 -28.70
C GLU A 957 35.37 -3.47 -27.26
N GLN A 958 34.80 -2.63 -26.38
CA GLN A 958 34.31 -3.00 -25.04
C GLN A 958 32.99 -3.80 -25.06
N ASN A 959 32.08 -3.51 -25.98
CA ASN A 959 30.75 -4.17 -26.08
C ASN A 959 30.48 -4.58 -27.54
N PRO A 960 31.28 -5.49 -28.13
CA PRO A 960 31.38 -5.67 -29.58
C PRO A 960 30.16 -6.36 -30.23
N GLU A 961 29.26 -6.94 -29.45
CA GLU A 961 27.97 -7.47 -29.91
C GLU A 961 26.81 -6.46 -29.77
N GLN A 962 27.07 -5.23 -29.29
CA GLN A 962 26.04 -4.21 -29.09
C GLN A 962 25.40 -3.80 -30.43
N VAL A 963 24.09 -4.03 -30.55
CA VAL A 963 23.30 -3.69 -31.75
C VAL A 963 22.53 -2.36 -31.63
N ILE A 964 22.23 -1.93 -30.41
CA ILE A 964 21.56 -0.66 -30.09
C ILE A 964 22.22 -0.09 -28.83
N ARG A 965 22.38 1.23 -28.78
CA ARG A 965 22.72 1.99 -27.57
C ARG A 965 21.59 2.97 -27.27
N TYR A 966 20.83 2.72 -26.20
CA TYR A 966 19.67 3.52 -25.79
C TYR A 966 20.03 4.50 -24.66
N GLN A 967 19.79 5.80 -24.86
CA GLN A 967 20.01 6.82 -23.84
C GLN A 967 19.21 8.10 -24.16
N ARG A 968 17.93 8.14 -23.76
CA ARG A 968 17.07 9.31 -24.00
C ARG A 968 17.62 10.57 -23.33
N GLY A 969 17.78 11.64 -24.10
CA GLY A 969 18.44 12.89 -23.68
C GLY A 969 19.98 12.81 -23.60
N GLY A 970 20.59 11.69 -24.00
CA GLY A 970 22.03 11.51 -24.05
C GLY A 970 22.70 12.10 -25.29
N GLN A 971 24.00 11.84 -25.42
CA GLN A 971 24.78 12.17 -26.62
C GLN A 971 25.01 10.92 -27.49
N PRO A 972 24.88 11.04 -28.84
CA PRO A 972 25.23 9.96 -29.75
C PRO A 972 26.74 9.70 -29.74
N LEU A 973 27.12 8.44 -29.92
CA LEU A 973 28.50 8.02 -30.18
C LEU A 973 28.72 8.08 -31.69
N LEU A 974 29.52 9.04 -32.13
CA LEU A 974 29.80 9.32 -33.55
C LEU A 974 31.18 8.79 -33.96
N ALA A 975 31.31 8.36 -35.20
CA ALA A 975 32.58 7.91 -35.81
C ALA A 975 33.44 9.08 -36.33
N SER A 976 32.83 10.23 -36.62
CA SER A 976 33.51 11.46 -37.05
C SER A 976 32.73 12.72 -36.64
N GLN A 977 33.34 13.90 -36.78
CA GLN A 977 32.73 15.19 -36.43
C GLN A 977 31.79 15.76 -37.51
N THR A 978 31.18 14.92 -38.35
CA THR A 978 30.06 15.37 -39.19
C THR A 978 28.85 15.71 -38.31
N ASN A 979 28.74 16.99 -37.96
CA ASN A 979 27.60 17.50 -37.19
C ASN A 979 26.28 17.13 -37.89
N PRO A 980 25.29 16.58 -37.17
CA PRO A 980 23.96 16.43 -37.73
C PRO A 980 23.42 17.82 -38.11
N PHE A 981 22.83 17.93 -39.31
CA PHE A 981 22.08 19.11 -39.71
C PHE A 981 21.02 19.45 -38.65
N ALA A 982 20.75 20.75 -38.45
CA ALA A 982 19.88 21.26 -37.40
C ALA A 982 18.59 20.43 -37.27
N ILE A 983 18.47 19.72 -36.15
CA ILE A 983 17.45 18.69 -35.95
C ILE A 983 16.07 19.35 -35.98
N PRO A 984 15.16 18.96 -36.89
CA PRO A 984 13.87 19.64 -37.04
C PRO A 984 12.99 19.42 -35.80
N ALA A 985 12.42 20.51 -35.29
CA ALA A 985 11.42 20.49 -34.23
C ALA A 985 10.21 19.62 -34.60
N CYS A 986 9.46 19.16 -33.60
CA CYS A 986 8.34 18.25 -33.80
C CYS A 986 7.20 18.92 -34.57
N GLU A 987 6.89 18.39 -35.75
CA GLU A 987 5.86 18.89 -36.68
C GLU A 987 4.43 18.97 -36.09
N GLN A 988 4.18 18.34 -34.94
CA GLN A 988 2.87 18.32 -34.27
C GLN A 988 2.72 19.36 -33.14
N CYS A 989 3.82 19.82 -32.53
CA CYS A 989 3.76 20.67 -31.33
C CYS A 989 4.84 21.76 -31.24
N GLY A 990 5.76 21.84 -32.20
CA GLY A 990 6.88 22.80 -32.21
C GLY A 990 8.00 22.53 -31.20
N ALA A 991 7.85 21.55 -30.29
CA ALA A 991 8.88 21.22 -29.31
C ALA A 991 10.10 20.54 -29.95
N GLU A 992 11.29 20.79 -29.42
CA GLU A 992 12.55 20.22 -29.92
C GLU A 992 12.54 18.68 -29.85
N ARG A 993 13.29 18.02 -30.75
CA ARG A 993 13.51 16.57 -30.73
C ARG A 993 14.83 16.23 -30.03
N LEU A 994 14.77 15.36 -29.03
CA LEU A 994 15.93 14.88 -28.26
C LEU A 994 16.44 13.55 -28.83
N PHE A 995 17.74 13.29 -28.69
CA PHE A 995 18.32 11.97 -28.94
C PHE A 995 17.65 10.92 -28.05
N GLU A 996 17.32 9.77 -28.61
CA GLU A 996 16.63 8.68 -27.93
C GLU A 996 17.52 7.43 -27.84
N PHE A 997 17.96 6.93 -29.00
CA PHE A 997 18.86 5.80 -29.13
C PHE A 997 19.61 5.87 -30.46
N GLN A 998 20.67 5.07 -30.58
CA GLN A 998 21.35 4.82 -31.85
C GLN A 998 21.39 3.32 -32.18
N ILE A 999 21.34 3.03 -33.47
CA ILE A 999 21.53 1.69 -34.04
C ILE A 999 23.01 1.54 -34.40
N MET A 1000 23.62 0.46 -33.97
CA MET A 1000 25.05 0.19 -34.12
C MET A 1000 25.35 -0.63 -35.39
N PRO A 1001 26.60 -0.61 -35.90
CA PRO A 1001 26.99 -1.40 -37.09
C PRO A 1001 26.82 -2.91 -36.91
N HIS A 1002 26.97 -3.44 -35.68
CA HIS A 1002 26.90 -4.88 -35.44
C HIS A 1002 25.56 -5.50 -35.88
N LEU A 1003 24.47 -4.73 -35.89
CA LEU A 1003 23.15 -5.17 -36.36
C LEU A 1003 23.16 -5.61 -37.84
N LEU A 1004 24.04 -5.05 -38.67
CA LEU A 1004 24.20 -5.42 -40.08
C LEU A 1004 24.49 -6.92 -40.23
N THR A 1005 25.23 -7.52 -39.28
CA THR A 1005 25.59 -8.95 -39.29
C THR A 1005 24.40 -9.91 -39.08
N TYR A 1006 23.23 -9.39 -38.71
CA TYR A 1006 21.98 -10.14 -38.52
C TYR A 1006 20.97 -9.95 -39.68
N MET A 1007 21.32 -9.17 -40.71
CA MET A 1007 20.39 -8.79 -41.78
C MET A 1007 20.24 -9.81 -42.92
N ASP A 1008 21.08 -10.85 -42.94
CA ASP A 1008 21.05 -11.94 -43.93
C ASP A 1008 21.01 -11.43 -45.38
N LEU A 1009 21.79 -10.37 -45.65
CA LEU A 1009 21.90 -9.72 -46.95
C LEU A 1009 22.99 -10.43 -47.78
N ASP A 1010 22.58 -11.41 -48.59
CA ASP A 1010 23.44 -12.02 -49.61
C ASP A 1010 24.10 -10.95 -50.51
N THR A 1011 25.31 -11.26 -51.01
CA THR A 1011 26.22 -10.46 -51.88
C THR A 1011 27.06 -9.36 -51.21
N VAL A 1012 28.35 -9.67 -51.04
CA VAL A 1012 29.42 -8.73 -50.66
C VAL A 1012 29.85 -7.92 -51.89
N ASP A 1013 29.01 -6.98 -52.31
CA ASP A 1013 29.31 -5.99 -53.36
C ASP A 1013 29.56 -4.61 -52.72
N GLU A 1014 30.30 -3.72 -53.41
CA GLU A 1014 30.73 -2.39 -52.93
C GLU A 1014 29.60 -1.37 -52.61
N PHE A 1015 28.33 -1.77 -52.71
CA PHE A 1015 27.14 -0.92 -52.54
C PHE A 1015 26.11 -1.54 -51.56
N GLY A 1016 26.58 -2.19 -50.50
CA GLY A 1016 25.72 -2.78 -49.47
C GLY A 1016 24.86 -1.75 -48.70
N VAL A 1017 23.94 -2.26 -47.88
CA VAL A 1017 23.27 -1.47 -46.83
C VAL A 1017 24.28 -1.28 -45.70
N ASP A 1018 24.66 -0.04 -45.39
CA ASP A 1018 25.76 0.30 -44.47
C ASP A 1018 25.46 1.57 -43.65
N TRP A 1019 26.01 1.64 -42.43
CA TRP A 1019 26.10 2.81 -41.57
C TRP A 1019 27.20 2.65 -40.50
N ALA A 1020 27.85 3.75 -40.14
CA ALA A 1020 28.62 3.84 -38.89
C ALA A 1020 27.69 3.99 -37.68
N THR A 1021 26.59 4.74 -37.81
CA THR A 1021 25.53 4.82 -36.78
C THR A 1021 24.25 5.40 -37.36
N VAL A 1022 23.09 4.96 -36.87
CA VAL A 1022 21.79 5.61 -37.16
C VAL A 1022 21.21 6.14 -35.85
N CYS A 1023 21.23 7.45 -35.68
CA CYS A 1023 20.76 8.14 -34.48
C CYS A 1023 19.28 8.53 -34.62
N ILE A 1024 18.48 8.16 -33.62
CA ILE A 1024 17.04 8.38 -33.58
C ILE A 1024 16.71 9.52 -32.61
N TYR A 1025 15.91 10.49 -33.06
CA TYR A 1025 15.53 11.68 -32.31
C TYR A 1025 14.00 11.80 -32.25
N THR A 1026 13.44 11.94 -31.05
CA THR A 1026 11.98 12.01 -30.83
C THR A 1026 11.56 13.28 -30.10
N CYS A 1027 10.29 13.68 -30.24
CA CYS A 1027 9.71 14.81 -29.52
C CYS A 1027 10.04 14.79 -28.01
N SER A 1028 10.72 15.83 -27.52
CA SER A 1028 11.02 16.05 -26.09
C SER A 1028 9.79 15.84 -25.20
N ALA A 1029 8.68 16.51 -25.55
CA ALA A 1029 7.41 16.50 -24.83
C ALA A 1029 6.54 15.25 -25.04
N SER A 1030 6.95 14.27 -25.87
CA SER A 1030 6.12 13.08 -26.23
C SER A 1030 4.67 13.42 -26.60
N CYS A 1031 4.46 14.45 -27.43
CA CYS A 1031 3.13 15.00 -27.74
C CYS A 1031 2.17 13.97 -28.38
N ASP A 1032 0.88 14.07 -28.10
CA ASP A 1032 -0.09 13.01 -28.42
C ASP A 1032 -0.55 12.97 -29.89
N GLY A 1033 -0.35 14.06 -30.62
CA GLY A 1033 -0.80 14.21 -32.01
C GLY A 1033 -2.28 14.62 -32.11
N ALA A 1034 -2.59 15.58 -32.99
CA ALA A 1034 -3.96 16.10 -33.10
C ALA A 1034 -4.91 15.20 -33.90
N SER A 1035 -4.39 14.26 -34.69
CA SER A 1035 -5.18 13.40 -35.59
C SER A 1035 -4.52 12.09 -36.03
N GLN A 1036 -3.23 11.85 -35.73
CA GLN A 1036 -2.49 10.67 -36.19
C GLN A 1036 -1.89 9.91 -35.01
N ARG A 1037 -2.06 8.58 -34.97
CA ARG A 1037 -1.56 7.70 -33.89
C ARG A 1037 -0.13 7.19 -34.10
N TYR A 1038 0.43 7.43 -35.27
CA TYR A 1038 1.80 7.09 -35.66
C TYR A 1038 2.47 8.36 -36.17
N LEU A 1039 3.17 9.06 -35.28
CA LEU A 1039 3.81 10.34 -35.56
C LEU A 1039 5.21 10.12 -36.10
N LYS A 1040 5.56 10.80 -37.19
CA LYS A 1040 6.90 10.71 -37.78
C LYS A 1040 7.93 11.37 -36.87
N GLU A 1041 8.98 10.63 -36.54
CA GLU A 1041 10.13 11.14 -35.78
C GLU A 1041 11.38 11.15 -36.67
N TYR A 1042 12.45 11.77 -36.19
CA TYR A 1042 13.62 12.08 -37.01
C TYR A 1042 14.72 11.00 -36.85
N SER A 1043 15.33 10.62 -37.97
CA SER A 1043 16.48 9.71 -38.01
C SER A 1043 17.59 10.33 -38.83
N TRP A 1044 18.81 10.31 -38.31
CA TRP A 1044 20.01 10.77 -38.99
C TRP A 1044 21.04 9.64 -39.06
N LYS A 1045 21.60 9.40 -40.25
CA LYS A 1045 22.64 8.40 -40.52
C LYS A 1045 24.00 9.08 -40.56
N GLN A 1046 25.00 8.43 -39.99
CA GLN A 1046 26.42 8.70 -40.25
C GLN A 1046 27.02 7.51 -41.01
N ASP A 1047 27.76 7.81 -42.07
CA ASP A 1047 28.58 6.84 -42.80
C ASP A 1047 30.02 6.83 -42.29
N TYR A 1048 30.74 5.74 -42.54
CA TYR A 1048 32.14 5.58 -42.13
C TYR A 1048 33.07 6.54 -42.88
N ASN A 1049 32.82 6.77 -44.17
CA ASN A 1049 33.46 7.81 -44.98
C ASN A 1049 32.46 8.97 -45.20
N PRO A 1050 32.83 10.23 -44.92
CA PRO A 1050 31.99 11.41 -45.16
C PRO A 1050 31.96 11.86 -46.63
#